data_AF-A0A971KAA9-F1
#
_entry.id   AF-A0A971KAA9-F1
#
_cell.length_a   1.000
_cell.length_b   1.000
_cell.length_c   1.000
_cell.angle_alpha   90.00
_cell.angle_beta   90.00
_cell.angle_gamma   90.00
#
_symmetry.space_group_name_H-M   'P 1'
#
loop_
_entity.id
_entity.type
_entity.pdbx_description
1 polymer ?
#
loop_
_entity_poly.entity_id
_entity_poly.type
_entity_poly.pdbx_seq_one_letter_code
_entity_poly.pdbx_strand_id
1 'polypeptide(L)'
;MRTIRSGARKGPRISRRTFLRSGLGSLTALAIGSWRWPSSARAMESVQLAVFYGITTEVITERPLAGVVITAGPYSTVSAEDGSWRLLAPPDTAWLTVNLAGYISMSLTELNGSLEAPSEIEIVLIPLNLSPDLAAAIDAKYLAGSGSGIHAPVAGADAVPAVTLPTQIRVLRNFPADPTTYDWMDLEEYVRGVVPYETPPSWHPETLRAQAIAARSYATSGPYHENADVCRTTHCQVYGNERYATTDEAVAATRRSVVTYNGAIANTFYFGYCIGRTRSSEEVNPNWHVPWCRSVPCDPCVGNGDYWGQGIGMCHEGAQGYASRSGWNYAQILTHYYTGISITPPQALEVPVTITSPLNGAHLRGVVLCTVALEGTPEYVDYYVNDQLAAHVTAAPWEMRLNTTTLADGSYTLKAVSWSGVAACESTVTIRVDNTPPSGTVTTPSGWLGTNVVPVSLTWSPDAVGVRFSCNWRWEAEDPAIRHHTGIIELDGAASGGKTLTGRAGTDLPGDWYGPYYCGLPLAPRYLACFRIKTPARYPNVPLTGLYVKDTAGQRRLGGRALTSEDLAVDNTYEEFVIPFDYSSANGTCSVPGALDGLEFVTNYLGQRTLSLDCITVFEPNLSLAPVVNYIMPAQEGEISLIIRLVDAAGNYAEFLRQVTVDLFPPTIAQLGADAALARDTVSGLDASRVWWADSTDGGETWSTWKPYSPAPFSNGTTEEVKLGPPNGAAADVRYMASDLAGHVAFTRGVNTNLPLVLRQC
;
A
#
# COMPACT_ATOMS: atom_id res chain seq x y z
N MET A 1 -39.20 -37.90 -36.16
CA MET A 1 -39.54 -39.25 -36.67
C MET A 1 -39.50 -40.24 -35.50
N ARG A 2 -40.61 -40.99 -35.34
CA ARG A 2 -40.81 -42.30 -34.68
C ARG A 2 -40.16 -42.60 -33.30
N THR A 3 -40.87 -42.64 -32.17
CA THR A 3 -41.82 -43.66 -31.59
C THR A 3 -41.23 -44.94 -30.95
N ILE A 4 -41.50 -45.11 -29.62
CA ILE A 4 -42.09 -46.30 -28.91
C ILE A 4 -41.13 -47.49 -28.63
N ARG A 5 -41.04 -48.21 -27.47
CA ARG A 5 -41.85 -48.51 -26.25
C ARG A 5 -40.93 -49.11 -25.14
N SER A 6 -41.07 -48.71 -23.86
CA SER A 6 -41.73 -49.41 -22.70
C SER A 6 -40.97 -50.52 -21.97
N GLY A 7 -40.87 -50.36 -20.64
CA GLY A 7 -40.62 -51.42 -19.66
C GLY A 7 -40.62 -50.87 -18.24
N ALA A 8 -41.79 -50.82 -17.60
CA ALA A 8 -42.05 -50.24 -16.29
C ALA A 8 -41.92 -51.23 -15.12
N ARG A 9 -41.59 -50.72 -13.91
CA ARG A 9 -42.32 -50.89 -12.62
C ARG A 9 -41.52 -50.19 -11.49
N LYS A 10 -42.00 -49.02 -11.01
CA LYS A 10 -42.69 -48.75 -9.70
C LYS A 10 -41.81 -49.13 -8.49
N GLY A 11 -41.26 -48.23 -7.65
CA GLY A 11 -41.83 -47.06 -6.94
C GLY A 11 -42.42 -47.49 -5.57
N PRO A 12 -42.58 -46.66 -4.50
CA PRO A 12 -42.33 -45.22 -4.32
C PRO A 12 -41.56 -44.85 -3.00
N ARG A 13 -40.72 -43.80 -2.96
CA ARG A 13 -40.96 -42.42 -2.44
C ARG A 13 -41.95 -42.22 -1.27
N ILE A 14 -41.39 -41.75 -0.14
CA ILE A 14 -42.07 -41.22 1.06
C ILE A 14 -42.28 -39.70 0.89
N SER A 15 -43.49 -39.21 1.21
CA SER A 15 -43.86 -37.78 1.21
C SER A 15 -44.02 -37.25 2.63
N ARG A 16 -43.57 -36.00 2.83
CA ARG A 16 -43.88 -35.11 3.96
C ARG A 16 -45.39 -35.01 4.24
N ARG A 17 -45.81 -34.92 5.52
CA ARG A 17 -46.61 -33.79 6.07
C ARG A 17 -47.12 -33.99 7.52
N THR A 18 -47.05 -32.87 8.26
CA THR A 18 -48.06 -32.33 9.21
C THR A 18 -48.01 -32.70 10.70
N PHE A 19 -47.76 -31.63 11.48
CA PHE A 19 -48.06 -31.43 12.90
C PHE A 19 -49.58 -31.29 13.14
N LEU A 20 -50.11 -31.92 14.20
CA LEU A 20 -51.28 -31.41 14.94
C LEU A 20 -51.36 -32.02 16.36
N ARG A 21 -51.84 -31.18 17.28
CA ARG A 21 -51.91 -31.26 18.74
C ARG A 21 -52.88 -32.30 19.30
N SER A 22 -52.57 -32.78 20.52
CA SER A 22 -53.42 -32.98 21.73
C SER A 22 -52.83 -34.16 22.53
N GLY A 23 -52.61 -34.18 23.84
CA GLY A 23 -53.27 -33.51 24.96
C GLY A 23 -53.62 -34.60 26.00
N LEU A 24 -52.98 -34.54 27.17
CA LEU A 24 -53.30 -35.17 28.46
C LEU A 24 -53.39 -36.72 28.60
N GLY A 25 -52.75 -37.22 29.67
CA GLY A 25 -53.49 -37.98 30.68
C GLY A 25 -53.03 -39.41 30.99
N SER A 26 -52.27 -39.54 32.09
CA SER A 26 -52.42 -40.53 33.16
C SER A 26 -52.12 -42.02 32.95
N LEU A 27 -51.05 -42.44 33.64
CA LEU A 27 -50.90 -43.65 34.47
C LEU A 27 -52.08 -44.64 34.54
N THR A 28 -51.81 -45.90 34.18
CA THR A 28 -52.27 -47.08 34.95
C THR A 28 -51.42 -48.32 34.62
N ALA A 29 -51.11 -49.09 35.67
CA ALA A 29 -50.31 -50.31 35.68
C ALA A 29 -51.14 -51.58 35.41
N LEU A 30 -50.45 -52.73 35.41
CA LEU A 30 -50.87 -54.14 35.20
C LEU A 30 -50.95 -54.56 33.72
N ALA A 31 -50.46 -55.72 33.28
CA ALA A 31 -49.97 -56.90 33.99
C ALA A 31 -49.22 -57.85 33.03
N ILE A 32 -48.20 -58.51 33.60
CA ILE A 32 -47.87 -59.94 33.48
C ILE A 32 -47.53 -60.49 32.07
N GLY A 33 -46.22 -60.69 31.88
CA GLY A 33 -45.64 -61.57 30.87
C GLY A 33 -44.35 -62.19 31.41
N SER A 34 -44.49 -63.16 32.31
CA SER A 34 -43.41 -63.92 32.93
C SER A 34 -42.76 -64.90 31.93
N TRP A 35 -41.48 -64.73 31.59
CA TRP A 35 -40.63 -65.83 31.13
C TRP A 35 -39.24 -65.79 31.80
N ARG A 36 -38.85 -66.98 32.25
CA ARG A 36 -37.83 -67.37 33.23
C ARG A 36 -36.39 -66.88 32.97
N TRP A 37 -35.71 -66.59 34.09
CA TRP A 37 -34.26 -66.48 34.25
C TRP A 37 -33.53 -67.82 34.00
N PRO A 38 -32.32 -67.80 33.43
CA PRO A 38 -31.26 -68.72 33.82
C PRO A 38 -30.51 -68.14 35.02
N SER A 39 -30.57 -68.88 36.12
CA SER A 39 -29.75 -68.70 37.30
C SER A 39 -28.26 -68.88 36.97
N SER A 40 -27.51 -67.78 37.01
CA SER A 40 -26.12 -67.80 37.45
C SER A 40 -25.93 -66.62 38.39
N ALA A 41 -26.20 -66.88 39.66
CA ALA A 41 -25.61 -66.11 40.74
C ALA A 41 -24.09 -66.22 40.59
N ARG A 42 -23.47 -65.25 39.91
CA ARG A 42 -22.08 -64.92 40.21
C ARG A 42 -22.12 -64.25 41.57
N ALA A 43 -21.33 -64.80 42.49
CA ALA A 43 -21.13 -64.27 43.83
C ALA A 43 -20.95 -62.74 43.77
N MET A 44 -21.65 -62.01 44.64
CA MET A 44 -21.15 -60.71 45.07
C MET A 44 -19.81 -60.99 45.75
N GLU A 45 -18.71 -60.80 45.01
CA GLU A 45 -17.41 -60.62 45.63
C GLU A 45 -17.54 -59.45 46.60
N SER A 46 -17.28 -59.71 47.88
CA SER A 46 -17.12 -58.66 48.87
C SER A 46 -15.95 -57.77 48.41
N VAL A 47 -16.25 -56.57 47.91
CA VAL A 47 -15.22 -55.58 47.58
C VAL A 47 -14.49 -55.24 48.88
N GLN A 48 -13.24 -55.69 48.99
CA GLN A 48 -12.36 -55.30 50.09
C GLN A 48 -12.08 -53.80 49.94
N LEU A 49 -12.50 -52.98 50.89
CA LEU A 49 -12.24 -51.53 50.88
C LEU A 49 -10.99 -51.22 51.71
N ALA A 50 -10.10 -50.39 51.16
CA ALA A 50 -8.96 -49.83 51.86
C ALA A 50 -9.29 -48.44 52.40
N VAL A 51 -8.57 -48.04 53.45
CA VAL A 51 -8.67 -46.70 54.04
C VAL A 51 -7.55 -45.83 53.47
N PHE A 52 -7.93 -44.79 52.73
CA PHE A 52 -7.06 -43.68 52.37
C PHE A 52 -7.32 -42.52 53.33
N TYR A 53 -6.28 -41.83 53.77
CA TYR A 53 -6.44 -40.67 54.64
C TYR A 53 -5.30 -39.68 54.43
N GLY A 54 -5.48 -38.44 54.87
CA GLY A 54 -4.44 -37.44 54.77
C GLY A 54 -4.95 -36.06 55.13
N ILE A 55 -4.22 -35.03 54.71
CA ILE A 55 -4.53 -33.62 55.00
C ILE A 55 -4.58 -32.83 53.69
N THR A 56 -5.54 -31.91 53.58
CA THR A 56 -5.62 -30.92 52.50
C THR A 56 -5.15 -29.56 52.99
N THR A 57 -4.17 -28.96 52.31
CA THR A 57 -3.59 -27.64 52.66
C THR A 57 -3.52 -26.71 51.46
N GLU A 58 -3.38 -25.40 51.69
CA GLU A 58 -3.14 -24.41 50.64
C GLU A 58 -1.64 -24.25 50.33
N VAL A 59 -1.31 -24.14 49.04
CA VAL A 59 0.06 -24.15 48.51
C VAL A 59 1.05 -23.17 49.15
N ILE A 60 0.63 -21.95 49.50
CA ILE A 60 1.53 -20.95 50.10
C ILE A 60 1.39 -20.86 51.62
N THR A 61 0.16 -20.72 52.11
CA THR A 61 -0.08 -20.48 53.53
C THR A 61 0.02 -21.75 54.38
N GLU A 62 0.03 -22.93 53.74
CA GLU A 62 -0.04 -24.27 54.37
C GLU A 62 -1.23 -24.42 55.33
N ARG A 63 -2.19 -23.50 55.26
CA ARG A 63 -3.38 -23.57 56.10
C ARG A 63 -4.19 -24.79 55.71
N PRO A 64 -4.74 -25.53 56.68
CA PRO A 64 -5.65 -26.61 56.36
C PRO A 64 -6.90 -26.09 55.64
N LEU A 65 -7.34 -26.84 54.64
CA LEU A 65 -8.50 -26.52 53.81
C LEU A 65 -9.65 -27.47 54.14
N ALA A 66 -10.74 -26.91 54.67
CA ALA A 66 -11.97 -27.63 54.96
C ALA A 66 -12.91 -27.66 53.75
N GLY A 67 -13.75 -28.68 53.65
CA GLY A 67 -14.76 -28.77 52.59
C GLY A 67 -14.24 -29.20 51.22
N VAL A 68 -12.99 -29.66 51.14
CA VAL A 68 -12.42 -30.21 49.89
C VAL A 68 -13.09 -31.54 49.61
N VAL A 69 -13.70 -31.69 48.44
CA VAL A 69 -14.33 -32.93 47.99
C VAL A 69 -13.28 -33.81 47.32
N ILE A 70 -13.04 -35.00 47.87
CA ILE A 70 -12.13 -36.00 47.31
C ILE A 70 -12.96 -37.19 46.81
N THR A 71 -12.81 -37.54 45.53
CA THR A 71 -13.56 -38.63 44.89
C THR A 71 -12.65 -39.64 44.22
N ALA A 72 -12.97 -40.93 44.36
CA ALA A 72 -12.41 -42.02 43.56
C ALA A 72 -13.57 -42.82 42.96
N GLY A 73 -13.81 -42.68 41.66
CA GLY A 73 -14.99 -43.26 41.01
C GLY A 73 -16.30 -42.86 41.73
N PRO A 74 -17.13 -43.81 42.21
CA PRO A 74 -18.36 -43.50 42.94
C PRO A 74 -18.16 -43.20 44.44
N TYR A 75 -16.94 -43.33 44.97
CA TYR A 75 -16.65 -43.11 46.40
C TYR A 75 -16.20 -41.67 46.62
N SER A 76 -16.70 -41.03 47.67
CA SER A 76 -16.37 -39.63 47.97
C SER A 76 -16.24 -39.38 49.47
N THR A 77 -15.35 -38.46 49.84
CA THR A 77 -15.24 -37.90 51.20
C THR A 77 -15.02 -36.39 51.13
N VAL A 78 -15.10 -35.73 52.28
CA VAL A 78 -14.89 -34.29 52.41
C VAL A 78 -13.92 -34.03 53.55
N SER A 79 -12.97 -33.10 53.36
CA SER A 79 -12.03 -32.71 54.41
C SER A 79 -12.71 -31.97 55.57
N ALA A 80 -12.27 -32.28 56.79
CA ALA A 80 -12.71 -31.67 58.04
C ALA A 80 -12.10 -30.26 58.23
N GLU A 81 -12.49 -29.57 59.30
CA GLU A 81 -12.03 -28.20 59.60
C GLU A 81 -10.51 -28.09 59.76
N ASP A 82 -9.87 -29.14 60.25
CA ASP A 82 -8.41 -29.25 60.38
C ASP A 82 -7.74 -29.76 59.09
N GLY A 83 -8.46 -29.82 57.97
CA GLY A 83 -8.01 -30.30 56.68
C GLY A 83 -7.87 -31.82 56.58
N SER A 84 -8.09 -32.57 57.66
CA SER A 84 -7.98 -34.03 57.61
C SER A 84 -9.11 -34.66 56.81
N TRP A 85 -8.82 -35.73 56.07
CA TRP A 85 -9.83 -36.47 55.31
C TRP A 85 -9.57 -37.97 55.37
N ARG A 86 -10.64 -38.75 55.17
CA ARG A 86 -10.58 -40.22 55.16
C ARG A 86 -11.58 -40.78 54.15
N LEU A 87 -11.11 -41.59 53.22
CA LEU A 87 -11.90 -42.21 52.14
C LEU A 87 -11.79 -43.73 52.20
N LEU A 88 -12.93 -44.41 52.15
CA LEU A 88 -13.00 -45.87 51.96
C LEU A 88 -13.26 -46.16 50.49
N ALA A 89 -12.26 -46.69 49.79
CA ALA A 89 -12.33 -47.01 48.36
C ALA A 89 -11.58 -48.33 48.06
N PRO A 90 -11.82 -48.98 46.91
CA PRO A 90 -11.10 -50.20 46.52
C PRO A 90 -9.56 -49.98 46.51
N PRO A 91 -8.76 -50.96 46.96
CA PRO A 91 -7.30 -50.84 47.03
C PRO A 91 -6.61 -50.69 45.66
N ASP A 92 -7.29 -50.98 44.56
CA ASP A 92 -6.82 -50.77 43.19
C ASP A 92 -7.22 -49.41 42.60
N THR A 93 -7.63 -48.46 43.44
CA THR A 93 -7.96 -47.08 43.02
C THR A 93 -6.76 -46.45 42.30
N ALA A 94 -6.96 -46.10 41.02
CA ALA A 94 -5.91 -45.60 40.13
C ALA A 94 -5.75 -44.07 40.12
N TRP A 95 -6.75 -43.32 40.59
CA TRP A 95 -6.74 -41.86 40.62
C TRP A 95 -7.72 -41.30 41.64
N LEU A 96 -7.42 -40.11 42.16
CA LEU A 96 -8.30 -39.30 43.00
C LEU A 96 -8.57 -37.98 42.30
N THR A 97 -9.82 -37.56 42.24
CA THR A 97 -10.19 -36.20 41.86
C THR A 97 -10.47 -35.38 43.10
N VAL A 98 -9.92 -34.17 43.12
CA VAL A 98 -10.02 -33.23 44.23
C VAL A 98 -10.66 -31.95 43.73
N ASN A 99 -11.68 -31.49 44.42
CA ASN A 99 -12.42 -30.29 44.06
C ASN A 99 -12.70 -29.42 45.29
N LEU A 100 -12.36 -28.13 45.19
CA LEU A 100 -12.80 -27.09 46.10
C LEU A 100 -13.05 -25.82 45.28
N ALA A 101 -14.21 -25.20 45.43
CA ALA A 101 -14.56 -23.98 44.71
C ALA A 101 -13.56 -22.84 45.01
N GLY A 102 -13.07 -22.17 43.96
CA GLY A 102 -12.04 -21.13 44.07
C GLY A 102 -10.60 -21.65 44.02
N TYR A 103 -10.41 -22.97 43.93
CA TYR A 103 -9.11 -23.63 43.80
C TYR A 103 -9.07 -24.46 42.51
N ILE A 104 -7.87 -24.69 41.98
CA ILE A 104 -7.63 -25.54 40.81
C ILE A 104 -8.06 -26.97 41.17
N SER A 105 -8.99 -27.50 40.38
CA SER A 105 -9.37 -28.91 40.48
C SER A 105 -8.23 -29.77 39.94
N MET A 106 -7.89 -30.83 40.65
CA MET A 106 -6.77 -31.69 40.29
C MET A 106 -7.15 -33.16 40.31
N SER A 107 -6.50 -33.93 39.45
CA SER A 107 -6.55 -35.38 39.45
C SER A 107 -5.14 -35.91 39.75
N LEU A 108 -4.97 -36.59 40.88
CA LEU A 108 -3.67 -37.14 41.27
C LEU A 108 -3.42 -38.42 40.46
N THR A 109 -2.40 -38.43 39.59
CA THR A 109 -2.17 -39.51 38.60
C THR A 109 -0.72 -40.02 38.51
N GLU A 110 0.22 -39.51 39.32
CA GLU A 110 1.63 -39.93 39.25
C GLU A 110 2.06 -40.82 40.43
N LEU A 111 1.71 -42.10 40.35
CA LEU A 111 2.52 -43.21 40.86
C LEU A 111 2.25 -44.37 39.89
N ASN A 112 3.28 -44.87 39.22
CA ASN A 112 3.19 -46.08 38.39
C ASN A 112 2.88 -47.29 39.29
N GLY A 113 1.60 -47.52 39.59
CA GLY A 113 1.14 -48.63 40.42
C GLY A 113 -0.15 -48.29 41.17
N SER A 114 -0.98 -49.30 41.42
CA SER A 114 -2.12 -49.21 42.34
C SER A 114 -1.71 -48.54 43.66
N LEU A 115 -2.54 -47.64 44.21
CA LEU A 115 -2.30 -47.05 45.53
C LEU A 115 -2.29 -48.16 46.60
N GLU A 116 -1.11 -48.56 47.09
CA GLU A 116 -1.00 -49.58 48.14
C GLU A 116 -1.69 -49.10 49.44
N ALA A 117 -2.55 -49.94 50.00
CA ALA A 117 -3.27 -49.67 51.25
C ALA A 117 -2.34 -49.75 52.49
N PRO A 118 -2.60 -49.00 53.59
CA PRO A 118 -3.09 -47.62 53.68
C PRO A 118 -1.92 -46.62 53.62
N SER A 119 -2.07 -45.58 52.80
CA SER A 119 -1.07 -44.53 52.58
C SER A 119 -1.63 -43.17 53.02
N GLU A 120 -0.81 -42.41 53.76
CA GLU A 120 -1.12 -41.02 54.13
C GLU A 120 -0.83 -40.11 52.92
N ILE A 121 -1.85 -39.39 52.43
CA ILE A 121 -1.78 -38.61 51.19
C ILE A 121 -1.99 -37.12 51.51
N GLU A 122 -0.93 -36.33 51.37
CA GLU A 122 -1.01 -34.88 51.44
C GLU A 122 -1.53 -34.31 50.10
N ILE A 123 -2.56 -33.47 50.17
CA ILE A 123 -3.17 -32.83 48.99
C ILE A 123 -3.02 -31.32 49.13
N VAL A 124 -2.19 -30.71 48.27
CA VAL A 124 -1.92 -29.27 48.30
C VAL A 124 -2.69 -28.58 47.19
N LEU A 125 -3.63 -27.67 47.52
CA LEU A 125 -4.46 -26.96 46.53
C LEU A 125 -3.92 -25.57 46.20
N ILE A 126 -4.05 -25.19 44.94
CA ILE A 126 -3.63 -23.90 44.38
C ILE A 126 -4.88 -23.05 44.10
N PRO A 127 -4.94 -21.78 44.54
CA PRO A 127 -6.05 -20.89 44.19
C PRO A 127 -6.19 -20.68 42.67
N LEU A 128 -7.43 -20.65 42.17
CA LEU A 128 -7.72 -20.56 40.73
C LEU A 128 -7.36 -19.18 40.14
N ASN A 129 -7.43 -18.13 40.95
CA ASN A 129 -7.08 -16.76 40.56
C ASN A 129 -5.74 -16.38 41.21
N LEU A 130 -4.65 -16.51 40.45
CA LEU A 130 -3.30 -16.16 40.91
C LEU A 130 -3.04 -14.66 40.72
N SER A 131 -2.76 -13.94 41.80
CA SER A 131 -2.16 -12.60 41.69
C SER A 131 -0.69 -12.73 41.27
N PRO A 132 -0.08 -11.70 40.63
CA PRO A 132 1.34 -11.72 40.27
C PRO A 132 2.27 -12.02 41.47
N ASP A 133 1.95 -11.47 42.65
CA ASP A 133 2.71 -11.69 43.88
C ASP A 133 2.57 -13.13 44.40
N LEU A 134 1.39 -13.73 44.26
CA LEU A 134 1.12 -15.11 44.66
C LEU A 134 1.82 -16.10 43.70
N ALA A 135 1.85 -15.80 42.40
CA ALA A 135 2.59 -16.58 41.40
C ALA A 135 4.10 -16.57 41.71
N ALA A 136 4.67 -15.39 42.00
CA ALA A 136 6.08 -15.27 42.37
C ALA A 136 6.44 -15.99 43.69
N ALA A 137 5.53 -16.01 44.66
CA ALA A 137 5.71 -16.75 45.91
C ALA A 137 5.66 -18.28 45.71
N ILE A 138 4.82 -18.77 44.79
CA ILE A 138 4.76 -20.20 44.41
C ILE A 138 6.06 -20.59 43.71
N ASP A 139 6.53 -19.78 42.76
CA ASP A 139 7.81 -20.02 42.10
C ASP A 139 8.96 -20.06 43.11
N ALA A 140 9.02 -19.13 44.07
CA ALA A 140 10.05 -19.11 45.11
C ALA A 140 10.01 -20.32 46.05
N LYS A 141 8.82 -20.82 46.40
CA LYS A 141 8.64 -21.99 47.28
C LYS A 141 9.06 -23.30 46.61
N TYR A 142 8.74 -23.48 45.33
CA TYR A 142 9.04 -24.73 44.61
C TYR A 142 10.38 -24.75 43.87
N LEU A 143 11.03 -23.60 43.66
CA LEU A 143 12.41 -23.53 43.15
C LEU A 143 13.49 -23.74 44.23
N ALA A 144 13.17 -23.56 45.51
CA ALA A 144 14.13 -23.69 46.61
C ALA A 144 14.23 -25.11 47.23
N GLY A 145 13.28 -26.00 46.93
CA GLY A 145 13.11 -27.28 47.66
C GLY A 145 13.48 -28.58 46.94
N SER A 146 13.69 -28.59 45.62
CA SER A 146 13.90 -29.85 44.88
C SER A 146 15.37 -30.09 44.50
N GLY A 147 16.14 -30.58 45.47
CA GLY A 147 17.21 -31.53 45.16
C GLY A 147 16.55 -32.86 44.75
N SER A 148 16.83 -33.33 43.54
CA SER A 148 16.23 -34.48 42.84
C SER A 148 14.77 -34.30 42.40
N GLY A 149 14.56 -34.17 41.08
CA GLY A 149 13.30 -34.57 40.44
C GLY A 149 12.57 -33.53 39.59
N ILE A 150 13.11 -32.33 39.38
CA ILE A 150 12.71 -31.50 38.23
C ILE A 150 13.89 -31.54 37.27
N HIS A 151 13.71 -32.18 36.12
CA HIS A 151 14.63 -31.95 35.02
C HIS A 151 14.52 -30.47 34.64
N ALA A 152 15.50 -29.67 35.07
CA ALA A 152 15.98 -28.56 34.27
C ALA A 152 16.13 -29.06 32.82
N PRO A 153 15.93 -28.20 31.81
CA PRO A 153 16.24 -28.57 30.43
C PRO A 153 17.65 -29.15 30.44
N VAL A 154 17.76 -30.40 30.01
CA VAL A 154 19.05 -31.07 29.90
C VAL A 154 19.94 -30.11 29.13
N ALA A 155 20.99 -29.61 29.76
CA ALA A 155 22.12 -29.04 29.05
C ALA A 155 22.69 -30.21 28.23
N GLY A 156 22.27 -30.27 26.96
CA GLY A 156 22.32 -31.47 26.13
C GLY A 156 20.98 -31.86 25.48
N ALA A 157 19.98 -30.99 25.44
CA ALA A 157 19.10 -30.97 24.27
C ALA A 157 19.95 -30.46 23.12
N ASP A 158 20.49 -31.38 22.32
CA ASP A 158 20.66 -31.09 20.91
C ASP A 158 19.38 -30.37 20.47
N ALA A 159 19.52 -29.15 19.94
CA ALA A 159 18.41 -28.37 19.44
C ALA A 159 17.46 -29.32 18.71
N VAL A 160 16.19 -29.43 19.14
CA VAL A 160 15.19 -30.13 18.33
C VAL A 160 15.30 -29.46 16.97
N PRO A 161 15.73 -30.18 15.91
CA PRO A 161 16.03 -29.54 14.65
C PRO A 161 14.78 -28.78 14.21
N ALA A 162 14.95 -27.53 13.80
CA ALA A 162 13.85 -26.71 13.32
C ALA A 162 13.11 -27.50 12.22
N VAL A 163 11.86 -27.87 12.48
CA VAL A 163 11.05 -28.61 11.52
C VAL A 163 10.76 -27.66 10.36
N THR A 164 11.45 -27.89 9.24
CA THR A 164 11.27 -27.11 8.01
C THR A 164 10.06 -27.64 7.25
N LEU A 165 8.99 -26.84 7.20
CA LEU A 165 7.83 -27.15 6.36
C LEU A 165 8.07 -26.69 4.92
N PRO A 166 7.60 -27.44 3.91
CA PRO A 166 7.63 -26.97 2.54
C PRO A 166 6.78 -25.70 2.39
N THR A 167 7.13 -24.86 1.42
CA THR A 167 6.27 -23.73 1.01
C THR A 167 5.11 -24.22 0.15
N GLN A 168 5.33 -25.27 -0.65
CA GLN A 168 4.32 -25.87 -1.52
C GLN A 168 4.21 -27.38 -1.34
N ILE A 169 2.99 -27.91 -1.50
CA ILE A 169 2.70 -29.35 -1.50
C ILE A 169 2.02 -29.77 -2.81
N ARG A 170 2.11 -31.06 -3.13
CA ARG A 170 1.47 -31.70 -4.28
C ARG A 170 0.12 -32.28 -3.86
N VAL A 171 -0.94 -31.78 -4.47
CA VAL A 171 -2.32 -32.15 -4.12
C VAL A 171 -3.01 -32.83 -5.30
N LEU A 172 -3.37 -34.12 -5.17
CA LEU A 172 -4.12 -34.84 -6.20
C LEU A 172 -5.50 -34.24 -6.41
N ARG A 173 -5.86 -34.05 -7.68
CA ARG A 173 -7.12 -33.41 -8.06
C ARG A 173 -8.35 -34.26 -7.71
N ASN A 174 -8.30 -35.58 -7.92
CA ASN A 174 -9.47 -36.44 -7.74
C ASN A 174 -9.09 -37.92 -7.52
N PHE A 175 -9.00 -38.38 -6.27
CA PHE A 175 -8.72 -39.78 -5.94
C PHE A 175 -10.01 -40.53 -5.55
N PRO A 176 -10.22 -41.81 -5.93
CA PRO A 176 -9.33 -42.71 -6.67
C PRO A 176 -9.47 -42.64 -8.21
N ALA A 177 -10.35 -41.77 -8.73
CA ALA A 177 -10.65 -41.71 -10.16
C ALA A 177 -9.45 -41.29 -11.03
N ASP A 178 -8.56 -40.48 -10.48
CA ASP A 178 -7.34 -39.95 -11.10
C ASP A 178 -6.20 -39.91 -10.04
N PRO A 179 -5.43 -41.01 -9.91
CA PRO A 179 -4.38 -41.14 -8.91
C PRO A 179 -3.03 -40.53 -9.33
N THR A 180 -2.93 -39.87 -10.48
CA THR A 180 -1.65 -39.36 -11.02
C THR A 180 -1.60 -37.85 -11.21
N THR A 181 -2.74 -37.18 -11.43
CA THR A 181 -2.77 -35.73 -11.67
C THR A 181 -2.83 -34.92 -10.37
N TYR A 182 -1.81 -34.08 -10.13
CA TYR A 182 -1.73 -33.18 -8.99
C TYR A 182 -1.48 -31.71 -9.38
N ASP A 183 -1.76 -30.80 -8.45
CA ASP A 183 -1.38 -29.39 -8.51
C ASP A 183 -0.34 -29.08 -7.45
N TRP A 184 0.59 -28.15 -7.73
CA TRP A 184 1.43 -27.52 -6.71
C TRP A 184 0.63 -26.40 -6.05
N MET A 185 0.50 -26.44 -4.72
CA MET A 185 -0.28 -25.46 -3.95
C MET A 185 0.56 -24.93 -2.78
N ASP A 186 0.47 -23.63 -2.50
CA ASP A 186 1.01 -23.07 -1.26
C ASP A 186 0.38 -23.77 -0.05
N LEU A 187 1.19 -24.12 0.94
CA LEU A 187 0.73 -24.91 2.09
C LEU A 187 -0.38 -24.19 2.88
N GLU A 188 -0.24 -22.89 3.11
CA GLU A 188 -1.25 -22.14 3.88
C GLU A 188 -2.52 -21.93 3.06
N GLU A 189 -2.39 -21.70 1.75
CA GLU A 189 -3.57 -21.63 0.86
C GLU A 189 -4.30 -22.98 0.77
N TYR A 190 -3.58 -24.11 0.82
CA TYR A 190 -4.19 -25.42 0.92
C TYR A 190 -4.98 -25.58 2.23
N VAL A 191 -4.38 -25.23 3.37
CA VAL A 191 -5.04 -25.32 4.69
C VAL A 191 -6.28 -24.43 4.76
N ARG A 192 -6.26 -23.22 4.17
CA ARG A 192 -7.44 -22.35 4.04
C ARG A 192 -8.59 -23.01 3.29
N GLY A 193 -8.29 -23.90 2.34
CA GLY A 193 -9.31 -24.67 1.62
C GLY A 193 -9.77 -25.94 2.32
N VAL A 194 -9.04 -26.43 3.34
CA VAL A 194 -9.41 -27.64 4.11
C VAL A 194 -10.29 -27.30 5.31
N VAL A 195 -9.86 -26.34 6.13
CA VAL A 195 -10.52 -26.02 7.42
C VAL A 195 -12.04 -25.82 7.31
N PRO A 196 -12.58 -25.00 6.39
CA PRO A 196 -14.03 -24.77 6.31
C PRO A 196 -14.85 -25.98 5.84
N TYR A 197 -14.20 -27.00 5.27
CA TYR A 197 -14.87 -28.24 4.84
C TYR A 197 -14.77 -29.38 5.86
N GLU A 198 -13.84 -29.29 6.81
CA GLU A 198 -13.68 -30.29 7.89
C GLU A 198 -14.45 -29.89 9.15
N THR A 199 -14.53 -28.59 9.44
CA THR A 199 -15.26 -28.06 10.59
C THR A 199 -16.14 -26.86 10.19
N PRO A 200 -17.32 -26.67 10.82
CA PRO A 200 -18.15 -25.51 10.57
C PRO A 200 -17.41 -24.18 10.86
N PRO A 201 -17.41 -23.21 9.93
CA PRO A 201 -16.72 -21.92 10.12
C PRO A 201 -17.18 -21.09 11.31
N SER A 202 -18.36 -21.37 11.85
CA SER A 202 -18.95 -20.70 13.02
C SER A 202 -18.51 -21.30 14.37
N TRP A 203 -17.67 -22.32 14.35
CA TRP A 203 -17.17 -22.97 15.56
C TRP A 203 -16.14 -22.13 16.31
N HIS A 204 -15.85 -22.54 17.54
CA HIS A 204 -15.02 -21.75 18.45
C HIS A 204 -13.61 -21.53 17.85
N PRO A 205 -13.01 -20.33 17.97
CA PRO A 205 -11.71 -20.03 17.37
C PRO A 205 -10.61 -21.04 17.73
N GLU A 206 -10.57 -21.48 18.99
CA GLU A 206 -9.62 -22.52 19.45
C GLU A 206 -9.81 -23.87 18.76
N THR A 207 -11.05 -24.23 18.41
CA THR A 207 -11.33 -25.44 17.63
C THR A 207 -10.86 -25.29 16.18
N LEU A 208 -11.06 -24.11 15.58
CA LEU A 208 -10.57 -23.80 14.24
C LEU A 208 -9.03 -23.78 14.19
N ARG A 209 -8.37 -23.25 15.24
CA ARG A 209 -6.91 -23.26 15.39
C ARG A 209 -6.36 -24.68 15.54
N ALA A 210 -6.99 -25.52 16.38
CA ALA A 210 -6.61 -26.93 16.51
C ALA A 210 -6.77 -27.67 15.17
N GLN A 211 -7.88 -27.42 14.45
CA GLN A 211 -8.12 -28.00 13.13
C GLN A 211 -7.08 -27.53 12.10
N ALA A 212 -6.71 -26.25 12.08
CA ALA A 212 -5.70 -25.73 11.16
C ALA A 212 -4.34 -26.39 11.38
N ILE A 213 -3.90 -26.55 12.63
CA ILE A 213 -2.63 -27.21 12.99
C ILE A 213 -2.67 -28.70 12.61
N ALA A 214 -3.76 -29.41 12.94
CA ALA A 214 -3.94 -30.81 12.56
C ALA A 214 -3.94 -30.96 11.02
N ALA A 215 -4.71 -30.13 10.32
CA ALA A 215 -4.78 -30.20 8.87
C ALA A 215 -3.42 -29.98 8.19
N ARG A 216 -2.64 -29.01 8.68
CA ARG A 216 -1.29 -28.72 8.20
C ARG A 216 -0.31 -29.85 8.49
N SER A 217 -0.37 -30.41 9.70
CA SER A 217 0.52 -31.50 10.11
C SER A 217 0.24 -32.76 9.29
N TYR A 218 -1.04 -33.12 9.10
CA TYR A 218 -1.43 -34.20 8.22
C TYR A 218 -0.92 -33.99 6.79
N ALA A 219 -1.12 -32.79 6.21
CA ALA A 219 -0.66 -32.51 4.86
C ALA A 219 0.86 -32.62 4.66
N THR A 220 1.64 -32.52 5.74
CA THR A 220 3.11 -32.49 5.70
C THR A 220 3.79 -33.71 6.33
N SER A 221 3.01 -34.66 6.89
CA SER A 221 3.53 -35.95 7.38
C SER A 221 3.59 -37.06 6.32
N GLY A 222 3.18 -36.76 5.07
CA GLY A 222 3.17 -37.68 3.93
C GLY A 222 4.53 -37.85 3.23
N PRO A 223 4.58 -38.48 2.04
CA PRO A 223 3.48 -38.56 1.07
C PRO A 223 2.49 -39.72 1.30
N TYR A 224 1.19 -39.46 1.12
CA TYR A 224 0.13 -40.49 1.20
C TYR A 224 -0.21 -41.14 -0.14
N HIS A 225 0.36 -40.62 -1.23
CA HIS A 225 0.22 -41.17 -2.58
C HIS A 225 1.59 -41.26 -3.25
N GLU A 226 1.75 -42.15 -4.23
CA GLU A 226 3.04 -42.37 -4.91
C GLU A 226 3.64 -41.08 -5.50
N ASN A 227 2.80 -40.18 -6.04
CA ASN A 227 3.24 -38.96 -6.72
C ASN A 227 2.76 -37.65 -6.06
N ALA A 228 2.11 -37.73 -4.89
CA ALA A 228 1.51 -36.56 -4.26
C ALA A 228 1.47 -36.69 -2.74
N ASP A 229 1.44 -35.54 -2.07
CA ASP A 229 1.48 -35.49 -0.61
C ASP A 229 0.10 -35.83 -0.06
N VAL A 230 -0.98 -35.27 -0.62
CA VAL A 230 -2.39 -35.50 -0.22
C VAL A 230 -3.36 -35.47 -1.41
N CYS A 231 -4.64 -35.81 -1.21
CA CYS A 231 -5.72 -35.63 -2.19
C CYS A 231 -6.89 -34.80 -1.62
N ARG A 232 -7.71 -34.21 -2.50
CA ARG A 232 -8.84 -33.32 -2.14
C ARG A 232 -10.11 -34.02 -1.63
N THR A 233 -10.05 -35.32 -1.39
CA THR A 233 -11.25 -36.14 -1.05
C THR A 233 -11.21 -36.61 0.40
N THR A 234 -12.31 -37.21 0.86
CA THR A 234 -12.40 -37.82 2.20
C THR A 234 -11.40 -38.96 2.45
N HIS A 235 -10.63 -39.38 1.45
CA HIS A 235 -9.50 -40.29 1.65
C HIS A 235 -8.36 -39.62 2.44
N CYS A 236 -8.08 -38.34 2.17
CA CYS A 236 -7.09 -37.57 2.90
C CYS A 236 -7.79 -36.47 3.70
N GLN A 237 -8.12 -35.36 3.03
CA GLN A 237 -8.79 -34.21 3.62
C GLN A 237 -9.68 -33.57 2.56
N VAL A 238 -10.85 -33.11 2.97
CA VAL A 238 -11.76 -32.44 2.05
C VAL A 238 -11.23 -31.03 1.77
N TYR A 239 -10.94 -30.73 0.52
CA TYR A 239 -10.50 -29.40 0.07
C TYR A 239 -11.53 -28.77 -0.85
N GLY A 240 -11.80 -27.48 -0.67
CA GLY A 240 -12.62 -26.70 -1.60
C GLY A 240 -12.30 -25.21 -1.63
N ASN A 241 -13.11 -24.46 -2.37
CA ASN A 241 -12.83 -23.08 -2.75
C ASN A 241 -13.54 -22.04 -1.85
N GLU A 242 -14.39 -22.46 -0.92
CA GLU A 242 -15.02 -21.55 0.03
C GLU A 242 -14.00 -20.97 1.03
N ARG A 243 -14.20 -19.71 1.41
CA ARG A 243 -13.34 -18.96 2.35
C ARG A 243 -14.21 -18.19 3.34
N TYR A 244 -13.81 -18.17 4.60
CA TYR A 244 -14.50 -17.49 5.69
C TYR A 244 -13.48 -16.75 6.55
N ALA A 245 -13.81 -15.52 6.98
CA ALA A 245 -12.90 -14.70 7.78
C ALA A 245 -12.46 -15.39 9.08
N THR A 246 -13.37 -16.09 9.75
CA THR A 246 -13.09 -16.82 11.01
C THR A 246 -12.10 -17.96 10.83
N THR A 247 -12.21 -18.73 9.74
CA THR A 247 -11.27 -19.82 9.45
C THR A 247 -9.93 -19.28 8.95
N ASP A 248 -9.95 -18.23 8.13
CA ASP A 248 -8.73 -17.59 7.63
C ASP A 248 -7.91 -16.98 8.79
N GLU A 249 -8.57 -16.34 9.76
CA GLU A 249 -7.94 -15.83 10.98
C GLU A 249 -7.30 -16.97 11.80
N ALA A 250 -7.99 -18.11 11.96
CA ALA A 250 -7.44 -19.25 12.67
C ALA A 250 -6.22 -19.89 11.97
N VAL A 251 -6.24 -19.94 10.63
CA VAL A 251 -5.10 -20.42 9.83
C VAL A 251 -3.92 -19.45 9.94
N ALA A 252 -4.16 -18.13 9.85
CA ALA A 252 -3.13 -17.11 10.01
C ALA A 252 -2.54 -17.10 11.44
N ALA A 253 -3.37 -17.23 12.47
CA ALA A 253 -2.93 -17.26 13.88
C ALA A 253 -2.08 -18.50 14.22
N THR A 254 -2.21 -19.57 13.44
CA THR A 254 -1.46 -20.83 13.63
C THR A 254 -0.51 -21.10 12.46
N ARG A 255 -0.13 -20.06 11.74
CA ARG A 255 0.63 -20.15 10.51
C ARG A 255 1.88 -21.00 10.71
N ARG A 256 2.06 -22.04 9.89
CA ARG A 256 3.18 -22.98 9.95
C ARG A 256 3.38 -23.71 11.29
N SER A 257 2.42 -23.65 12.21
CA SER A 257 2.40 -24.52 13.39
C SER A 257 1.99 -25.93 13.00
N VAL A 258 2.72 -26.92 13.52
CA VAL A 258 2.48 -28.34 13.33
C VAL A 258 2.64 -29.11 14.64
N VAL A 259 2.01 -30.28 14.70
CA VAL A 259 2.18 -31.28 15.75
C VAL A 259 3.42 -32.10 15.43
N THR A 260 4.29 -32.31 16.41
CA THR A 260 5.48 -33.14 16.30
C THR A 260 5.52 -34.20 17.38
N TYR A 261 6.12 -35.34 17.07
CA TYR A 261 6.42 -36.41 18.03
C TYR A 261 7.88 -36.84 17.82
N ASN A 262 8.69 -36.79 18.88
CA ASN A 262 10.14 -37.04 18.81
C ASN A 262 10.85 -36.24 17.69
N GLY A 263 10.46 -34.98 17.48
CA GLY A 263 11.07 -34.09 16.49
C GLY A 263 10.62 -34.30 15.04
N ALA A 264 9.79 -35.31 14.74
CA ALA A 264 9.19 -35.52 13.41
C ALA A 264 7.75 -34.99 13.38
N ILE A 265 7.26 -34.53 12.22
CA ILE A 265 5.87 -34.12 12.05
C ILE A 265 4.95 -35.31 12.29
N ALA A 266 4.03 -35.17 13.23
CA ALA A 266 3.09 -36.21 13.59
C ALA A 266 1.93 -36.26 12.58
N ASN A 267 1.61 -37.47 12.12
CA ASN A 267 0.39 -37.70 11.36
C ASN A 267 -0.84 -37.51 12.27
N THR A 268 -1.64 -36.49 12.00
CA THR A 268 -2.74 -36.03 12.85
C THR A 268 -4.08 -36.44 12.26
N PHE A 269 -4.46 -37.69 12.50
CA PHE A 269 -5.79 -38.17 12.15
C PHE A 269 -6.87 -37.41 12.93
N TYR A 270 -8.00 -37.12 12.28
CA TYR A 270 -9.16 -36.52 12.93
C TYR A 270 -10.45 -37.10 12.33
N PHE A 271 -11.59 -36.88 13.00
CA PHE A 271 -12.88 -37.42 12.61
C PHE A 271 -14.06 -36.65 13.24
N GLY A 272 -15.26 -36.88 12.75
CA GLY A 272 -16.46 -36.13 13.13
C GLY A 272 -16.85 -36.22 14.61
N TYR A 273 -17.29 -37.38 15.08
CA TYR A 273 -17.70 -37.52 16.49
C TYR A 273 -17.62 -38.95 17.02
N CYS A 274 -17.33 -39.06 18.33
CA CYS A 274 -17.24 -40.31 19.06
C CYS A 274 -18.41 -40.48 20.04
N ILE A 275 -18.36 -41.59 20.80
CA ILE A 275 -19.37 -41.99 21.80
C ILE A 275 -18.80 -41.96 23.23
N GLY A 276 -17.92 -41.00 23.52
CA GLY A 276 -17.29 -40.80 24.83
C GLY A 276 -15.83 -41.21 24.94
N ARG A 277 -15.24 -41.81 23.89
CA ARG A 277 -13.79 -42.07 23.79
C ARG A 277 -13.32 -42.20 22.35
N THR A 278 -12.05 -41.90 22.11
CA THR A 278 -11.36 -42.23 20.86
C THR A 278 -10.88 -43.69 20.87
N ARG A 279 -10.34 -44.16 19.74
CA ARG A 279 -9.73 -45.47 19.57
C ARG A 279 -8.23 -45.34 19.46
N SER A 280 -7.52 -46.34 19.93
CA SER A 280 -6.09 -46.52 19.62
C SER A 280 -5.92 -46.92 18.15
N SER A 281 -4.80 -46.57 17.53
CA SER A 281 -4.54 -46.89 16.11
C SER A 281 -4.74 -48.37 15.76
N GLU A 282 -4.32 -49.26 16.66
CA GLU A 282 -4.37 -50.72 16.56
C GLU A 282 -5.81 -51.26 16.57
N GLU A 283 -6.75 -50.54 17.20
CA GLU A 283 -8.18 -50.89 17.22
C GLU A 283 -8.86 -50.61 15.87
N VAL A 284 -8.27 -49.72 15.05
CA VAL A 284 -8.74 -49.44 13.69
C VAL A 284 -8.04 -50.36 12.68
N ASN A 285 -6.73 -50.53 12.84
CA ASN A 285 -5.95 -51.46 12.03
C ASN A 285 -4.87 -52.11 12.91
N PRO A 286 -4.91 -53.44 13.13
CA PRO A 286 -3.94 -54.14 13.99
C PRO A 286 -2.47 -53.97 13.57
N ASN A 287 -2.21 -53.58 12.33
CA ASN A 287 -0.85 -53.33 11.81
C ASN A 287 -0.39 -51.88 11.99
N TRP A 288 -1.24 -51.00 12.53
CA TRP A 288 -0.90 -49.60 12.79
C TRP A 288 -0.37 -49.45 14.21
N HIS A 289 0.80 -48.85 14.32
CA HIS A 289 1.39 -48.44 15.60
C HIS A 289 1.72 -46.96 15.52
N VAL A 290 0.74 -46.11 15.81
CA VAL A 290 0.90 -44.65 15.80
C VAL A 290 0.96 -44.19 17.25
N PRO A 291 2.16 -43.93 17.81
CA PRO A 291 2.36 -43.76 19.25
C PRO A 291 1.51 -42.67 19.89
N TRP A 292 1.24 -41.61 19.15
CA TRP A 292 0.44 -40.47 19.58
C TRP A 292 -1.07 -40.65 19.34
N CYS A 293 -1.54 -41.70 18.66
CA CYS A 293 -2.98 -41.95 18.47
C CYS A 293 -3.46 -43.08 19.41
N ARG A 294 -3.64 -42.73 20.69
CA ARG A 294 -4.13 -43.65 21.74
C ARG A 294 -5.58 -43.35 22.10
N SER A 295 -6.30 -44.36 22.59
CA SER A 295 -7.64 -44.18 23.11
C SER A 295 -7.59 -43.22 24.31
N VAL A 296 -8.31 -42.11 24.21
CA VAL A 296 -8.49 -41.12 25.28
C VAL A 296 -9.97 -40.86 25.55
N PRO A 297 -10.35 -40.49 26.78
CA PRO A 297 -11.70 -40.04 27.08
C PRO A 297 -12.12 -38.84 26.23
N CYS A 298 -13.40 -38.72 25.94
CA CYS A 298 -13.98 -37.58 25.24
C CYS A 298 -15.30 -37.20 25.93
N ASP A 299 -15.17 -36.52 27.07
CA ASP A 299 -16.30 -36.16 27.94
C ASP A 299 -17.41 -35.40 27.21
N PRO A 300 -17.11 -34.45 26.29
CA PRO A 300 -18.16 -33.74 25.56
C PRO A 300 -19.04 -34.64 24.67
N CYS A 301 -18.56 -35.83 24.34
CA CYS A 301 -19.27 -36.82 23.55
C CYS A 301 -19.90 -37.96 24.39
N VAL A 302 -19.81 -37.92 25.73
CA VAL A 302 -20.46 -38.91 26.59
C VAL A 302 -21.98 -38.80 26.47
N GLY A 303 -22.64 -39.94 26.22
CA GLY A 303 -24.09 -39.97 25.98
C GLY A 303 -24.50 -39.61 24.54
N ASN A 304 -23.54 -39.34 23.65
CA ASN A 304 -23.81 -39.26 22.22
C ASN A 304 -24.20 -40.66 21.71
N GLY A 305 -25.38 -40.78 21.09
CA GLY A 305 -25.88 -42.05 20.55
C GLY A 305 -25.30 -42.41 19.18
N ASP A 306 -24.68 -41.44 18.52
CA ASP A 306 -24.19 -41.56 17.16
C ASP A 306 -22.65 -41.51 17.11
N TYR A 307 -22.07 -42.19 16.13
CA TYR A 307 -20.63 -42.27 15.87
C TYR A 307 -20.34 -42.02 14.38
N TRP A 308 -19.41 -41.12 14.05
CA TRP A 308 -19.06 -40.82 12.66
C TRP A 308 -17.57 -40.60 12.44
N GLY A 309 -16.99 -41.49 11.63
CA GLY A 309 -15.58 -41.48 11.23
C GLY A 309 -14.78 -42.65 11.81
N GLN A 310 -13.45 -42.61 11.67
CA GLN A 310 -12.56 -43.73 12.02
C GLN A 310 -12.27 -43.86 13.53
N GLY A 311 -12.46 -42.79 14.30
CA GLY A 311 -12.33 -42.79 15.76
C GLY A 311 -10.92 -42.59 16.31
N ILE A 312 -9.91 -42.43 15.46
CA ILE A 312 -8.51 -42.22 15.88
C ILE A 312 -8.13 -40.74 15.80
N GLY A 313 -7.34 -40.30 16.77
CA GLY A 313 -6.89 -38.91 16.87
C GLY A 313 -7.99 -37.95 17.32
N MET A 314 -8.04 -36.76 16.73
CA MET A 314 -8.90 -35.67 17.22
C MET A 314 -10.37 -35.82 16.80
N CYS A 315 -11.27 -35.75 17.78
CA CYS A 315 -12.74 -35.72 17.58
C CYS A 315 -13.21 -34.28 17.36
N HIS A 316 -13.86 -33.95 16.24
CA HIS A 316 -14.30 -32.59 15.91
C HIS A 316 -15.31 -32.05 16.93
N GLU A 317 -16.40 -32.78 17.20
CA GLU A 317 -17.40 -32.39 18.21
C GLU A 317 -16.80 -32.35 19.62
N GLY A 318 -15.84 -33.22 19.90
CA GLY A 318 -15.13 -33.24 21.17
C GLY A 318 -14.24 -32.00 21.34
N ALA A 319 -13.48 -31.62 20.31
CA ALA A 319 -12.68 -30.39 20.29
C ALA A 319 -13.55 -29.13 20.42
N GLN A 320 -14.68 -29.08 19.73
CA GLN A 320 -15.67 -28.01 19.88
C GLN A 320 -16.24 -27.97 21.29
N GLY A 321 -16.57 -29.12 21.87
CA GLY A 321 -17.07 -29.23 23.23
C GLY A 321 -16.07 -28.75 24.28
N TYR A 322 -14.81 -29.19 24.20
CA TYR A 322 -13.75 -28.75 25.10
C TYR A 322 -13.47 -27.25 24.99
N ALA A 323 -13.44 -26.71 23.77
CA ALA A 323 -13.25 -25.27 23.56
C ALA A 323 -14.43 -24.45 24.10
N SER A 324 -15.65 -24.76 23.65
CA SER A 324 -16.83 -23.92 23.93
C SER A 324 -17.47 -24.11 25.30
N ARG A 325 -17.30 -25.27 25.94
CA ARG A 325 -17.94 -25.59 27.22
C ARG A 325 -16.93 -25.65 28.38
N SER A 326 -15.70 -26.05 28.09
CA SER A 326 -14.65 -26.21 29.10
C SER A 326 -13.55 -25.15 29.02
N GLY A 327 -13.60 -24.25 28.04
CA GLY A 327 -12.65 -23.14 27.89
C GLY A 327 -11.25 -23.55 27.45
N TRP A 328 -11.10 -24.74 26.86
CA TRP A 328 -9.79 -25.23 26.45
C TRP A 328 -9.24 -24.48 25.24
N ASN A 329 -7.93 -24.22 25.24
CA ASN A 329 -7.23 -23.70 24.07
C ASN A 329 -6.83 -24.83 23.11
N TYR A 330 -6.41 -24.46 21.90
CA TYR A 330 -6.03 -25.42 20.85
C TYR A 330 -4.90 -26.35 21.29
N ALA A 331 -3.98 -25.87 22.13
CA ALA A 331 -2.85 -26.67 22.59
C ALA A 331 -3.32 -27.79 23.52
N GLN A 332 -4.20 -27.49 24.47
CA GLN A 332 -4.83 -28.47 25.37
C GLN A 332 -5.66 -29.49 24.58
N ILE A 333 -6.41 -29.04 23.57
CA ILE A 333 -7.17 -29.93 22.69
C ILE A 333 -6.24 -30.91 21.97
N LEU A 334 -5.17 -30.42 21.36
CA LEU A 334 -4.25 -31.25 20.60
C LEU A 334 -3.44 -32.20 21.48
N THR A 335 -2.93 -31.76 22.64
CA THR A 335 -2.18 -32.62 23.57
C THR A 335 -3.05 -33.67 24.24
N HIS A 336 -4.36 -33.41 24.38
CA HIS A 336 -5.32 -34.41 24.84
C HIS A 336 -5.56 -35.51 23.82
N TYR A 337 -5.82 -35.14 22.56
CA TYR A 337 -6.13 -36.13 21.51
C TYR A 337 -4.91 -36.83 20.93
N TYR A 338 -3.73 -36.23 21.03
CA TYR A 338 -2.49 -36.79 20.53
C TYR A 338 -1.46 -36.93 21.66
N THR A 339 -1.19 -38.17 22.07
CA THR A 339 -0.37 -38.47 23.25
C THR A 339 1.12 -38.19 23.01
N GLY A 340 1.77 -37.48 23.95
CA GLY A 340 3.22 -37.27 23.94
C GLY A 340 3.73 -36.36 22.83
N ILE A 341 2.87 -35.52 22.24
CA ILE A 341 3.23 -34.58 21.18
C ILE A 341 3.79 -33.27 21.73
N SER A 342 4.44 -32.52 20.85
CA SER A 342 4.77 -31.10 21.00
C SER A 342 4.13 -30.30 19.86
N ILE A 343 3.79 -29.04 20.09
CA ILE A 343 3.24 -28.14 19.07
C ILE A 343 4.28 -27.07 18.76
N THR A 344 4.62 -26.89 17.50
CA THR A 344 5.55 -25.81 17.12
C THR A 344 4.85 -24.46 17.21
N PRO A 345 5.53 -23.41 17.70
CA PRO A 345 4.97 -22.06 17.71
C PRO A 345 4.71 -21.57 16.27
N PRO A 346 3.76 -20.65 16.07
CA PRO A 346 3.49 -20.08 14.74
C PRO A 346 4.77 -19.47 14.16
N GLN A 347 5.06 -19.76 12.89
CA GLN A 347 6.23 -19.19 12.20
C GLN A 347 5.80 -17.99 11.36
N ALA A 348 6.31 -16.83 11.76
CA ALA A 348 6.30 -15.64 10.95
C ALA A 348 7.16 -15.84 9.68
N LEU A 349 6.64 -15.50 8.50
CA LEU A 349 7.47 -15.39 7.30
C LEU A 349 7.90 -13.94 7.12
N GLU A 350 9.20 -13.76 6.94
CA GLU A 350 9.79 -12.54 6.43
C GLU A 350 9.10 -12.14 5.12
N VAL A 351 8.64 -10.89 5.03
CA VAL A 351 8.07 -10.30 3.82
C VAL A 351 9.06 -9.25 3.33
N PRO A 352 9.99 -9.58 2.41
CA PRO A 352 10.98 -8.63 1.93
C PRO A 352 10.34 -7.31 1.48
N VAL A 353 10.90 -6.20 1.94
CA VAL A 353 10.45 -4.85 1.61
C VAL A 353 11.60 -4.10 0.94
N THR A 354 11.30 -3.27 -0.05
CA THR A 354 12.27 -2.38 -0.68
C THR A 354 11.63 -1.03 -0.94
N ILE A 355 12.23 0.05 -0.44
CA ILE A 355 11.77 1.41 -0.78
C ILE A 355 12.02 1.67 -2.27
N THR A 356 10.96 1.98 -3.02
CA THR A 356 11.02 2.28 -4.45
C THR A 356 10.97 3.78 -4.76
N SER A 357 10.39 4.55 -3.85
CA SER A 357 10.40 6.01 -3.86
C SER A 357 10.43 6.51 -2.42
N PRO A 358 11.23 7.54 -2.10
CA PRO A 358 12.26 8.16 -2.94
C PRO A 358 13.46 7.23 -3.16
N LEU A 359 14.25 7.49 -4.21
CA LEU A 359 15.51 6.77 -4.46
C LEU A 359 16.58 7.15 -3.42
N ASN A 360 17.53 6.24 -3.19
CA ASN A 360 18.67 6.52 -2.32
C ASN A 360 19.49 7.73 -2.84
N GLY A 361 19.75 8.69 -1.95
CA GLY A 361 20.43 9.96 -2.23
C GLY A 361 19.54 11.06 -2.79
N ALA A 362 18.22 10.85 -2.93
CA ALA A 362 17.32 11.86 -3.49
C ALA A 362 17.28 13.15 -2.65
N HIS A 363 17.26 14.29 -3.36
CA HIS A 363 16.99 15.60 -2.80
C HIS A 363 15.49 15.86 -2.84
N LEU A 364 14.90 16.22 -1.69
CA LEU A 364 13.46 16.26 -1.50
C LEU A 364 13.00 17.62 -0.97
N ARG A 365 11.82 18.03 -1.43
CA ARG A 365 11.07 19.20 -0.95
C ARG A 365 9.56 18.94 -1.01
N GLY A 366 8.78 19.69 -0.25
CA GLY A 366 7.32 19.59 -0.23
C GLY A 366 6.82 18.25 0.31
N VAL A 367 5.68 17.77 -0.20
CA VAL A 367 5.19 16.43 0.15
C VAL A 367 5.64 15.40 -0.88
N VAL A 368 6.32 14.37 -0.40
CA VAL A 368 6.87 13.28 -1.21
C VAL A 368 6.11 11.99 -0.91
N LEU A 369 5.63 11.31 -1.96
CA LEU A 369 5.04 9.99 -1.84
C LEU A 369 6.15 8.94 -1.70
N CYS A 370 6.18 8.29 -0.55
CA CYS A 370 7.05 7.17 -0.24
C CYS A 370 6.34 5.85 -0.54
N THR A 371 6.92 5.02 -1.41
CA THR A 371 6.34 3.75 -1.84
C THR A 371 7.33 2.61 -1.61
N VAL A 372 6.80 1.39 -1.42
CA VAL A 372 7.60 0.17 -1.28
C VAL A 372 7.20 -0.89 -2.30
N ALA A 373 8.14 -1.75 -2.67
CA ALA A 373 7.89 -3.05 -3.27
C ALA A 373 7.95 -4.14 -2.18
N LEU A 374 7.02 -5.10 -2.24
CA LEU A 374 6.90 -6.18 -1.26
C LEU A 374 6.85 -7.53 -1.98
N GLU A 375 7.56 -8.52 -1.45
CA GLU A 375 7.51 -9.92 -1.90
C GLU A 375 6.56 -10.74 -1.03
N GLY A 376 5.28 -10.35 -0.99
CA GLY A 376 4.25 -10.96 -0.15
C GLY A 376 3.24 -9.93 0.35
N THR A 377 2.39 -10.33 1.29
CA THR A 377 1.45 -9.42 1.96
C THR A 377 1.82 -9.37 3.45
N PRO A 378 2.37 -8.24 3.94
CA PRO A 378 2.61 -8.07 5.36
C PRO A 378 1.29 -7.81 6.10
N GLU A 379 1.34 -7.89 7.43
CA GLU A 379 0.26 -7.44 8.30
C GLU A 379 0.18 -5.91 8.33
N TYR A 380 1.34 -5.25 8.41
CA TYR A 380 1.47 -3.80 8.29
C TYR A 380 2.90 -3.39 7.87
N VAL A 381 3.05 -2.15 7.44
CA VAL A 381 4.34 -1.51 7.14
C VAL A 381 4.49 -0.25 7.99
N ASP A 382 5.58 -0.18 8.74
CA ASP A 382 5.97 1.02 9.48
C ASP A 382 7.02 1.81 8.70
N TYR A 383 6.85 3.12 8.62
CA TYR A 383 7.83 4.03 8.06
C TYR A 383 8.46 4.87 9.16
N TYR A 384 9.77 5.06 9.09
CA TYR A 384 10.54 5.84 10.04
C TYR A 384 11.40 6.88 9.34
N VAL A 385 11.55 8.04 9.99
CA VAL A 385 12.51 9.09 9.62
C VAL A 385 13.46 9.29 10.80
N ASN A 386 14.75 9.00 10.62
CA ASN A 386 15.76 8.97 11.71
C ASN A 386 15.28 8.17 12.93
N ASP A 387 14.79 6.94 12.68
CA ASP A 387 14.24 6.03 13.69
C ASP A 387 12.99 6.51 14.46
N GLN A 388 12.45 7.68 14.12
CA GLN A 388 11.15 8.14 14.62
C GLN A 388 10.04 7.62 13.71
N LEU A 389 9.02 6.99 14.31
CA LEU A 389 7.86 6.47 13.56
C LEU A 389 7.12 7.63 12.88
N ALA A 390 7.07 7.58 11.56
CA ALA A 390 6.42 8.58 10.70
C ALA A 390 5.03 8.12 10.24
N ALA A 391 4.86 6.82 9.95
CA ALA A 391 3.56 6.26 9.56
C ALA A 391 3.45 4.78 9.93
N HIS A 392 2.23 4.34 10.24
CA HIS A 392 1.85 2.94 10.46
C HIS A 392 0.74 2.58 9.46
N VAL A 393 1.04 1.72 8.49
CA VAL A 393 0.16 1.42 7.36
C VAL A 393 -0.32 -0.03 7.44
N THR A 394 -1.62 -0.22 7.69
CA THR A 394 -2.23 -1.55 7.92
C THR A 394 -2.93 -2.15 6.70
N ALA A 395 -2.96 -1.43 5.58
CA ALA A 395 -3.58 -1.90 4.35
C ALA A 395 -2.92 -1.28 3.12
N ALA A 396 -3.01 -1.98 2.00
CA ALA A 396 -2.58 -1.45 0.70
C ALA A 396 -3.43 -0.23 0.27
N PRO A 397 -2.87 0.74 -0.46
CA PRO A 397 -1.47 0.81 -0.92
C PRO A 397 -0.49 1.08 0.23
N TRP A 398 0.60 0.32 0.27
CA TRP A 398 1.66 0.44 1.29
C TRP A 398 2.52 1.66 0.98
N GLU A 399 1.99 2.83 1.30
CA GLU A 399 2.60 4.12 1.00
C GLU A 399 2.42 5.11 2.14
N MET A 400 3.33 6.08 2.24
CA MET A 400 3.14 7.24 3.11
C MET A 400 3.47 8.53 2.37
N ARG A 401 2.93 9.65 2.86
CA ARG A 401 3.30 10.99 2.41
C ARG A 401 4.24 11.63 3.42
N LEU A 402 5.50 11.82 3.03
CA LEU A 402 6.49 12.53 3.82
C LEU A 402 6.39 14.03 3.53
N ASN A 403 5.93 14.81 4.50
CA ASN A 403 5.98 16.28 4.42
C ASN A 403 7.35 16.78 4.85
N THR A 404 8.21 17.17 3.89
CA THR A 404 9.57 17.63 4.21
C THR A 404 9.61 19.07 4.70
N THR A 405 8.53 19.86 4.52
CA THR A 405 8.48 21.26 4.97
C THR A 405 8.49 21.39 6.50
N THR A 406 8.17 20.31 7.21
CA THR A 406 8.24 20.24 8.67
C THR A 406 9.61 19.77 9.16
N LEU A 407 10.52 19.42 8.25
CA LEU A 407 11.87 18.96 8.54
C LEU A 407 12.87 20.06 8.21
N ALA A 408 13.91 20.19 9.03
CA ALA A 408 15.02 21.10 8.73
C ALA A 408 15.86 20.56 7.57
N ASP A 409 16.52 21.43 6.82
CA ASP A 409 17.41 21.01 5.73
C ASP A 409 18.55 20.15 6.27
N GLY A 410 18.83 19.03 5.59
CA GLY A 410 19.83 18.07 6.05
C GLY A 410 19.62 16.66 5.51
N SER A 411 20.48 15.75 5.96
CA SER A 411 20.40 14.34 5.61
C SER A 411 19.51 13.59 6.60
N TYR A 412 18.63 12.74 6.09
CA TYR A 412 17.77 11.88 6.89
C TYR A 412 17.84 10.43 6.40
N THR A 413 17.62 9.51 7.33
CA THR A 413 17.46 8.09 7.06
C THR A 413 15.97 7.77 6.98
N LEU A 414 15.49 7.39 5.80
CA LEU A 414 14.13 6.88 5.61
C LEU A 414 14.19 5.36 5.66
N LYS A 415 13.40 4.76 6.56
CA LYS A 415 13.34 3.31 6.75
C LYS A 415 11.90 2.83 6.63
N ALA A 416 11.69 1.73 5.92
CA ALA A 416 10.41 1.03 5.86
C ALA A 416 10.60 -0.38 6.43
N VAL A 417 9.70 -0.81 7.31
CA VAL A 417 9.75 -2.12 7.97
C VAL A 417 8.43 -2.83 7.72
N SER A 418 8.47 -3.98 7.05
CA SER A 418 7.31 -4.86 6.86
C SER A 418 7.23 -5.85 8.00
N TRP A 419 6.04 -6.03 8.57
CA TRP A 419 5.80 -6.91 9.70
C TRP A 419 4.86 -8.05 9.34
N SER A 420 5.15 -9.23 9.84
CA SER A 420 4.33 -10.44 9.70
C SER A 420 4.46 -11.26 10.97
N GLY A 421 3.62 -11.01 11.97
CA GLY A 421 3.83 -11.53 13.32
C GLY A 421 5.13 -10.99 13.94
N VAL A 422 6.07 -11.87 14.31
CA VAL A 422 7.38 -11.48 14.89
C VAL A 422 8.48 -11.28 13.85
N ALA A 423 8.26 -11.64 12.58
CA ALA A 423 9.25 -11.42 11.53
C ALA A 423 9.12 -9.99 10.99
N ALA A 424 10.28 -9.35 10.81
CA ALA A 424 10.40 -8.04 10.22
C ALA A 424 11.46 -8.06 9.12
N CYS A 425 11.17 -7.45 7.98
CA CYS A 425 12.18 -7.08 7.01
C CYS A 425 12.24 -5.55 6.94
N GLU A 426 13.44 -5.01 6.74
CA GLU A 426 13.62 -3.56 6.61
C GLU A 426 14.33 -3.17 5.32
N SER A 427 14.02 -1.98 4.85
CA SER A 427 14.71 -1.30 3.77
C SER A 427 14.99 0.13 4.20
N THR A 428 16.21 0.59 3.92
CA THR A 428 16.66 1.93 4.30
C THR A 428 17.24 2.65 3.10
N VAL A 429 16.91 3.93 2.97
CA VAL A 429 17.52 4.86 2.02
C VAL A 429 17.91 6.15 2.73
N THR A 430 19.00 6.78 2.28
CA THR A 430 19.39 8.11 2.72
C THR A 430 18.73 9.13 1.81
N ILE A 431 18.09 10.14 2.37
CA ILE A 431 17.48 11.26 1.64
C ILE A 431 18.10 12.57 2.11
N ARG A 432 18.04 13.61 1.27
CA ARG A 432 18.44 14.97 1.62
C ARG A 432 17.23 15.87 1.53
N VAL A 433 16.78 16.37 2.67
CA VAL A 433 15.75 17.41 2.71
C VAL A 433 16.43 18.74 2.43
N ASP A 434 15.88 19.47 1.48
CA ASP A 434 16.31 20.80 1.11
C ASP A 434 15.07 21.61 0.73
N ASN A 435 14.64 22.48 1.63
CA ASN A 435 13.50 23.38 1.44
C ASN A 435 13.95 24.83 1.19
N THR A 436 15.26 25.09 1.07
CA THR A 436 15.81 26.43 0.92
C THR A 436 16.12 26.70 -0.55
N PRO A 437 15.52 27.74 -1.17
CA PRO A 437 15.89 28.16 -2.51
C PRO A 437 17.37 28.55 -2.64
N PRO A 438 18.02 28.26 -3.79
CA PRO A 438 19.33 28.80 -4.07
C PRO A 438 19.26 30.34 -4.17
N SER A 439 20.39 31.00 -3.94
CA SER A 439 20.54 32.45 -4.02
C SER A 439 21.43 32.86 -5.19
N GLY A 440 21.36 34.13 -5.60
CA GLY A 440 22.14 34.63 -6.73
C GLY A 440 21.65 35.95 -7.30
N THR A 441 22.25 36.36 -8.42
CA THR A 441 21.84 37.55 -9.17
C THR A 441 21.75 37.23 -10.65
N VAL A 442 20.85 37.94 -11.34
CA VAL A 442 20.61 37.80 -12.78
C VAL A 442 20.57 39.18 -13.42
N THR A 443 21.33 39.42 -14.48
CA THR A 443 21.23 40.66 -15.27
C THR A 443 21.15 40.36 -16.77
N THR A 444 20.35 41.15 -17.46
CA THR A 444 20.18 41.14 -18.93
C THR A 444 20.69 42.46 -19.50
N PRO A 445 21.02 42.53 -20.81
CA PRO A 445 21.43 43.78 -21.45
C PRO A 445 20.33 44.83 -21.39
N SER A 446 20.74 46.11 -21.37
CA SER A 446 19.83 47.24 -21.55
C SER A 446 19.80 47.66 -23.03
N GLY A 447 18.62 48.03 -23.54
CA GLY A 447 18.44 48.54 -24.90
C GLY A 447 17.97 47.48 -25.89
N TRP A 448 17.85 47.87 -27.15
CA TRP A 448 17.36 47.02 -28.23
C TRP A 448 18.41 45.98 -28.64
N LEU A 449 18.01 44.71 -28.62
CA LEU A 449 18.81 43.61 -29.15
C LEU A 449 18.43 43.38 -30.61
N GLY A 450 19.40 43.53 -31.52
CA GLY A 450 19.28 43.14 -32.94
C GLY A 450 19.38 41.63 -33.20
N THR A 451 19.09 40.81 -32.19
CA THR A 451 19.21 39.36 -32.24
C THR A 451 18.32 38.71 -31.18
N ASN A 452 17.90 37.47 -31.43
CA ASN A 452 17.16 36.64 -30.48
C ASN A 452 18.09 35.90 -29.50
N VAL A 453 19.35 36.29 -29.39
CA VAL A 453 20.32 35.76 -28.42
C VAL A 453 20.49 36.75 -27.29
N VAL A 454 20.02 36.39 -26.10
CA VAL A 454 20.10 37.22 -24.90
C VAL A 454 21.27 36.75 -24.03
N PRO A 455 22.36 37.52 -23.89
CA PRO A 455 23.44 37.19 -22.96
C PRO A 455 23.02 37.51 -21.53
N VAL A 456 22.72 36.47 -20.76
CA VAL A 456 22.27 36.57 -19.36
C VAL A 456 23.45 36.35 -18.44
N SER A 457 23.79 37.35 -17.63
CA SER A 457 24.85 37.24 -16.64
C SER A 457 24.30 36.75 -15.29
N LEU A 458 24.98 35.77 -14.69
CA LEU A 458 24.51 35.04 -13.52
C LEU A 458 25.57 35.01 -12.41
N THR A 459 25.12 35.14 -11.17
CA THR A 459 25.83 34.65 -9.98
C THR A 459 24.90 33.70 -9.22
N TRP A 460 25.46 32.70 -8.54
CA TRP A 460 24.66 31.68 -7.84
C TRP A 460 25.40 31.14 -6.60
N SER A 461 24.64 30.64 -5.62
CA SER A 461 25.17 29.90 -4.49
C SER A 461 25.51 28.44 -4.85
N PRO A 462 26.38 27.76 -4.08
CA PRO A 462 26.88 26.42 -4.44
C PRO A 462 25.84 25.29 -4.55
N ASP A 463 24.65 25.49 -3.99
CA ASP A 463 23.50 24.60 -4.02
C ASP A 463 22.71 24.66 -5.35
N ALA A 464 22.88 25.73 -6.14
CA ALA A 464 22.29 25.81 -7.47
C ALA A 464 22.94 24.79 -8.43
N VAL A 465 22.11 24.01 -9.11
CA VAL A 465 22.54 22.97 -10.08
C VAL A 465 22.18 23.31 -11.52
N GLY A 466 21.31 24.29 -11.74
CA GLY A 466 20.88 24.69 -13.07
C GLY A 466 20.23 26.05 -13.13
N VAL A 467 20.00 26.50 -14.36
CA VAL A 467 19.17 27.68 -14.67
C VAL A 467 18.13 27.30 -15.72
N ARG A 468 16.91 27.81 -15.59
CA ARG A 468 15.83 27.59 -16.57
C ARG A 468 15.16 28.90 -16.95
N PHE A 469 14.65 28.93 -18.17
CA PHE A 469 14.06 30.10 -18.81
C PHE A 469 12.60 29.84 -19.16
N SER A 470 11.79 30.87 -19.01
CA SER A 470 10.44 30.97 -19.55
C SER A 470 10.32 32.31 -20.25
N CYS A 471 9.91 32.30 -21.52
CA CYS A 471 9.87 33.46 -22.39
C CYS A 471 8.42 33.78 -22.74
N ASN A 472 7.79 34.71 -22.02
CA ASN A 472 6.35 35.00 -22.14
C ASN A 472 5.45 33.76 -21.97
N TRP A 473 5.91 32.72 -21.26
CA TRP A 473 5.15 31.50 -21.01
C TRP A 473 4.64 31.40 -19.58
N ARG A 474 4.07 32.52 -19.10
CA ARG A 474 3.37 32.61 -17.81
C ARG A 474 1.94 33.03 -18.07
N TRP A 475 1.03 32.29 -17.49
CA TRP A 475 -0.38 32.63 -17.40
C TRP A 475 -0.75 32.89 -15.94
N GLU A 476 -1.63 33.85 -15.71
CA GLU A 476 -2.20 34.19 -14.40
C GLU A 476 -3.73 34.22 -14.49
N ALA A 477 -4.42 34.02 -13.36
CA ALA A 477 -5.88 33.87 -13.25
C ALA A 477 -6.74 34.82 -14.11
N GLU A 478 -6.28 36.04 -14.33
CA GLU A 478 -6.95 37.07 -15.14
C GLU A 478 -6.84 36.89 -16.65
N ASP A 479 -5.92 36.07 -17.15
CA ASP A 479 -5.64 36.01 -18.57
C ASP A 479 -6.80 35.31 -19.30
N PRO A 480 -7.42 36.00 -20.28
CA PRO A 480 -8.59 35.50 -21.02
C PRO A 480 -8.30 34.22 -21.83
N ALA A 481 -7.03 33.83 -21.98
CA ALA A 481 -6.64 32.56 -22.55
C ALA A 481 -7.09 31.37 -21.71
N ILE A 482 -7.34 31.54 -20.40
CA ILE A 482 -7.97 30.49 -19.62
C ILE A 482 -9.47 30.41 -19.89
N ARG A 483 -9.87 29.24 -20.39
CA ARG A 483 -11.26 28.85 -20.57
C ARG A 483 -11.64 27.99 -19.37
N HIS A 484 -12.60 28.46 -18.59
CA HIS A 484 -13.12 27.72 -17.45
C HIS A 484 -14.64 27.57 -17.61
N HIS A 485 -15.14 26.35 -17.51
CA HIS A 485 -16.59 26.08 -17.56
C HIS A 485 -17.23 26.07 -16.16
N THR A 486 -16.41 26.16 -15.12
CA THR A 486 -16.80 26.13 -13.71
C THR A 486 -15.83 26.98 -12.88
N GLY A 487 -16.20 27.27 -11.63
CA GLY A 487 -15.45 28.14 -10.74
C GLY A 487 -15.57 29.62 -11.11
N ILE A 488 -14.93 30.47 -10.30
CA ILE A 488 -14.93 31.92 -10.49
C ILE A 488 -13.54 32.51 -10.33
N ILE A 489 -13.29 33.64 -11.01
CA ILE A 489 -12.10 34.45 -10.79
C ILE A 489 -12.38 35.41 -9.63
N GLU A 490 -11.52 35.40 -8.61
CA GLU A 490 -11.63 36.25 -7.43
C GLU A 490 -10.28 36.88 -7.05
N LEU A 491 -10.33 37.95 -6.26
CA LEU A 491 -9.14 38.61 -5.73
C LEU A 491 -8.52 37.76 -4.61
N ASP A 492 -7.21 37.62 -4.65
CA ASP A 492 -6.44 36.87 -3.66
C ASP A 492 -5.05 37.48 -3.52
N GLY A 493 -4.77 38.10 -2.37
CA GLY A 493 -3.49 38.77 -2.14
C GLY A 493 -2.27 37.83 -2.08
N ALA A 494 -2.49 36.51 -1.94
CA ALA A 494 -1.42 35.53 -2.00
C ALA A 494 -1.13 35.04 -3.43
N ALA A 495 -2.00 35.35 -4.39
CA ALA A 495 -1.84 34.96 -5.78
C ALA A 495 -0.80 35.83 -6.49
N SER A 496 -0.09 35.25 -7.47
CA SER A 496 0.99 35.94 -8.21
C SER A 496 0.53 37.25 -8.88
N GLY A 497 -0.62 37.22 -9.56
CA GLY A 497 -1.26 38.38 -10.20
C GLY A 497 -2.31 39.07 -9.32
N GLY A 498 -2.41 38.70 -8.04
CA GLY A 498 -3.45 39.20 -7.12
C GLY A 498 -4.86 38.64 -7.38
N LYS A 499 -5.00 37.67 -8.30
CA LYS A 499 -6.24 36.98 -8.63
C LYS A 499 -6.04 35.48 -8.71
N THR A 500 -7.13 34.73 -8.51
CA THR A 500 -7.14 33.27 -8.59
C THR A 500 -8.42 32.76 -9.22
N LEU A 501 -8.34 31.64 -9.91
CA LEU A 501 -9.48 30.85 -10.35
C LEU A 501 -9.81 29.83 -9.26
N THR A 502 -10.95 29.98 -8.60
CA THR A 502 -11.39 29.11 -7.51
C THR A 502 -12.63 28.32 -7.89
N GLY A 503 -12.57 27.00 -7.68
CA GLY A 503 -13.73 26.11 -7.62
C GLY A 503 -14.11 25.84 -6.18
N ARG A 504 -15.32 26.22 -5.77
CA ARG A 504 -15.80 26.11 -4.39
C ARG A 504 -16.59 24.82 -4.19
N ALA A 505 -16.14 24.03 -3.22
CA ALA A 505 -16.80 22.76 -2.90
C ALA A 505 -18.28 22.96 -2.57
N GLY A 506 -19.14 22.11 -3.16
CA GLY A 506 -20.59 22.15 -2.94
C GLY A 506 -21.32 23.34 -3.57
N THR A 507 -20.62 24.24 -4.26
CA THR A 507 -21.23 25.37 -5.01
C THR A 507 -20.98 25.24 -6.50
N ASP A 508 -19.71 25.08 -6.89
CA ASP A 508 -19.32 25.00 -8.29
C ASP A 508 -19.30 23.53 -8.74
N LEU A 509 -19.75 23.27 -9.97
CA LEU A 509 -19.75 21.93 -10.55
C LEU A 509 -18.31 21.46 -10.83
N PRO A 510 -18.02 20.15 -10.79
CA PRO A 510 -16.75 19.65 -11.28
C PRO A 510 -16.57 19.96 -12.78
N GLY A 511 -15.33 20.18 -13.21
CA GLY A 511 -15.02 20.52 -14.59
C GLY A 511 -13.55 20.84 -14.84
N ASP A 512 -13.18 20.84 -16.11
CA ASP A 512 -11.82 21.19 -16.54
C ASP A 512 -11.67 22.71 -16.65
N TRP A 513 -10.55 23.20 -16.13
CA TRP A 513 -10.01 24.53 -16.39
C TRP A 513 -8.89 24.39 -17.40
N TYR A 514 -9.04 25.06 -18.54
CA TYR A 514 -8.14 24.95 -19.68
C TYR A 514 -7.33 26.22 -19.83
N GLY A 515 -6.01 26.10 -19.91
CA GLY A 515 -5.13 27.12 -20.49
C GLY A 515 -3.77 27.19 -19.81
N PRO A 516 -2.83 27.96 -20.38
CA PRO A 516 -2.91 28.65 -21.68
C PRO A 516 -2.79 27.68 -22.88
N TYR A 517 -3.17 28.14 -24.07
CA TYR A 517 -3.00 27.38 -25.32
C TYR A 517 -1.71 27.81 -26.03
N TYR A 518 -0.76 26.89 -26.25
CA TYR A 518 0.49 27.21 -26.95
C TYR A 518 0.62 26.51 -28.30
N CYS A 519 0.76 27.34 -29.34
CA CYS A 519 1.06 26.94 -30.72
C CYS A 519 2.56 26.93 -31.06
N GLY A 520 3.39 27.59 -30.25
CA GLY A 520 4.72 28.05 -30.67
C GLY A 520 5.84 27.79 -29.67
N LEU A 521 5.73 26.76 -28.82
CA LEU A 521 6.89 26.32 -28.05
C LEU A 521 7.95 25.78 -29.04
N PRO A 522 9.22 26.21 -28.92
CA PRO A 522 10.33 25.61 -29.66
C PRO A 522 10.40 24.09 -29.47
N LEU A 523 11.11 23.41 -30.37
CA LEU A 523 11.43 21.99 -30.14
C LEU A 523 12.44 21.89 -29.00
N ALA A 524 12.04 21.26 -27.90
CA ALA A 524 12.91 20.94 -26.77
C ALA A 524 12.68 19.48 -26.33
N PRO A 525 13.71 18.81 -25.78
CA PRO A 525 13.59 17.40 -25.42
C PRO A 525 12.55 17.17 -24.33
N ARG A 526 12.36 18.14 -23.41
CA ARG A 526 11.42 18.01 -22.28
C ARG A 526 11.12 19.37 -21.64
N TYR A 527 9.86 19.79 -21.65
CA TYR A 527 9.39 20.99 -20.96
C TYR A 527 8.88 20.68 -19.55
N LEU A 528 8.75 21.72 -18.73
CA LEU A 528 8.19 21.66 -17.38
C LEU A 528 7.00 22.62 -17.26
N ALA A 529 5.80 22.09 -17.00
CA ALA A 529 4.64 22.91 -16.68
C ALA A 529 4.50 23.02 -15.16
N CYS A 530 4.61 24.24 -14.64
CA CYS A 530 4.53 24.56 -13.22
C CYS A 530 3.13 25.09 -12.91
N PHE A 531 2.28 24.27 -12.28
CA PHE A 531 0.95 24.67 -11.83
C PHE A 531 1.03 25.12 -10.38
N ARG A 532 0.48 26.28 -10.06
CA ARG A 532 0.50 26.81 -8.72
C ARG A 532 -0.91 26.83 -8.14
N ILE A 533 -1.14 25.96 -7.16
CA ILE A 533 -2.47 25.68 -6.62
C ILE A 533 -2.48 25.74 -5.10
N LYS A 534 -3.67 25.93 -4.53
CA LYS A 534 -3.91 25.77 -3.09
C LYS A 534 -5.28 25.16 -2.80
N THR A 535 -5.43 24.61 -1.60
CA THR A 535 -6.72 24.26 -0.99
C THR A 535 -6.82 24.94 0.38
N PRO A 536 -8.00 25.43 0.81
CA PRO A 536 -8.16 26.05 2.13
C PRO A 536 -7.81 25.13 3.30
N ALA A 537 -8.03 23.83 3.15
CA ALA A 537 -7.75 22.83 4.17
C ALA A 537 -7.42 21.47 3.54
N ARG A 538 -6.52 20.73 4.19
CA ARG A 538 -6.12 19.37 3.78
C ARG A 538 -6.95 18.30 4.48
N TYR A 539 -7.25 17.21 3.76
CA TYR A 539 -8.02 16.09 4.26
C TYR A 539 -7.38 14.75 3.88
N PRO A 540 -7.31 13.78 4.81
CA PRO A 540 -6.71 12.49 4.50
C PRO A 540 -7.42 11.72 3.40
N ASN A 541 -6.66 11.18 2.45
CA ASN A 541 -7.15 10.29 1.38
C ASN A 541 -8.27 10.88 0.50
N VAL A 542 -8.38 12.21 0.39
CA VAL A 542 -9.38 12.86 -0.48
C VAL A 542 -8.75 13.32 -1.80
N PRO A 543 -9.21 12.82 -2.97
CA PRO A 543 -8.82 13.35 -4.27
C PRO A 543 -9.11 14.85 -4.38
N LEU A 544 -8.16 15.61 -4.92
CA LEU A 544 -8.27 17.06 -5.05
C LEU A 544 -8.39 17.49 -6.52
N THR A 545 -7.42 17.13 -7.35
CA THR A 545 -7.37 17.59 -8.75
C THR A 545 -6.46 16.72 -9.61
N GLY A 546 -6.70 16.74 -10.92
CA GLY A 546 -5.76 16.24 -11.92
C GLY A 546 -5.07 17.40 -12.65
N LEU A 547 -3.75 17.41 -12.69
CA LEU A 547 -2.95 18.36 -13.46
C LEU A 547 -2.41 17.67 -14.71
N TYR A 548 -2.74 18.18 -15.89
CA TYR A 548 -2.43 17.50 -17.15
C TYR A 548 -1.86 18.46 -18.19
N VAL A 549 -1.00 17.93 -19.05
CA VAL A 549 -0.62 18.57 -20.32
C VAL A 549 -1.12 17.66 -21.43
N LYS A 550 -1.92 18.21 -22.33
CA LYS A 550 -2.59 17.49 -23.41
C LYS A 550 -2.30 18.13 -24.76
N ASP A 551 -2.41 17.33 -25.82
CA ASP A 551 -2.58 17.88 -27.16
C ASP A 551 -4.02 18.38 -27.37
N THR A 552 -4.27 19.06 -28.49
CA THR A 552 -5.60 19.62 -28.70
C THR A 552 -6.66 18.55 -28.93
N ALA A 553 -7.86 18.81 -28.39
CA ALA A 553 -8.96 17.85 -28.24
C ALA A 553 -8.75 16.78 -27.15
N GLY A 554 -7.68 16.89 -26.35
CA GLY A 554 -7.44 16.04 -25.19
C GLY A 554 -7.23 14.56 -25.53
N GLN A 555 -6.88 14.25 -26.78
CA GLN A 555 -6.76 12.88 -27.28
C GLN A 555 -5.50 12.19 -26.75
N ARG A 556 -4.40 12.94 -26.59
CA ARG A 556 -3.14 12.47 -26.03
C ARG A 556 -2.73 13.30 -24.82
N ARG A 557 -2.48 12.62 -23.72
CA ARG A 557 -1.83 13.18 -22.54
C ARG A 557 -0.31 13.09 -22.71
N LEU A 558 0.36 14.24 -22.66
CA LEU A 558 1.82 14.37 -22.75
C LEU A 558 2.49 14.32 -21.37
N GLY A 559 1.77 14.74 -20.33
CA GLY A 559 2.21 14.70 -18.96
C GLY A 559 1.05 14.86 -17.99
N GLY A 560 1.27 14.53 -16.71
CA GLY A 560 0.34 14.93 -15.67
C GLY A 560 0.44 14.13 -14.38
N ARG A 561 -0.23 14.62 -13.35
CA ARG A 561 -0.25 14.06 -12.01
C ARG A 561 -1.64 14.23 -11.40
N ALA A 562 -2.18 13.16 -10.82
CA ALA A 562 -3.35 13.26 -9.96
C ALA A 562 -2.87 13.62 -8.55
N LEU A 563 -3.62 14.50 -7.87
CA LEU A 563 -3.32 15.00 -6.55
C LEU A 563 -4.48 14.74 -5.61
N THR A 564 -4.15 14.38 -4.39
CA THR A 564 -5.00 14.37 -3.21
C THR A 564 -4.73 15.63 -2.39
N SER A 565 -5.60 15.96 -1.43
CA SER A 565 -5.34 17.11 -0.57
C SER A 565 -4.12 16.95 0.34
N GLU A 566 -3.67 15.72 0.61
CA GLU A 566 -2.44 15.50 1.40
C GLU A 566 -1.17 15.72 0.59
N ASP A 567 -1.24 15.87 -0.73
CA ASP A 567 -0.08 16.21 -1.55
C ASP A 567 0.35 17.68 -1.39
N LEU A 568 -0.45 18.51 -0.71
CA LEU A 568 -0.07 19.87 -0.28
C LEU A 568 0.53 19.84 1.12
N ALA A 569 1.61 20.59 1.33
CA ALA A 569 2.33 20.67 2.59
C ALA A 569 1.66 21.60 3.60
N VAL A 570 0.94 22.64 3.16
CA VAL A 570 0.38 23.68 4.03
C VAL A 570 -1.03 24.09 3.59
N ASP A 571 -1.91 24.27 4.57
CA ASP A 571 -3.27 24.76 4.32
C ASP A 571 -3.23 26.19 3.76
N ASN A 572 -4.10 26.46 2.78
CA ASN A 572 -4.32 27.79 2.19
C ASN A 572 -3.05 28.49 1.66
N THR A 573 -2.04 27.73 1.27
CA THR A 573 -0.78 28.24 0.71
C THR A 573 -0.62 27.75 -0.72
N TYR A 574 -0.21 28.66 -1.62
CA TYR A 574 0.09 28.30 -3.01
C TYR A 574 1.37 27.47 -3.07
N GLU A 575 1.24 26.27 -3.63
CA GLU A 575 2.36 25.35 -3.85
C GLU A 575 2.47 25.04 -5.34
N GLU A 576 3.70 24.94 -5.83
CA GLU A 576 3.99 24.65 -7.24
C GLU A 576 4.17 23.16 -7.47
N PHE A 577 3.37 22.61 -8.39
CA PHE A 577 3.48 21.24 -8.87
C PHE A 577 4.03 21.23 -10.29
N VAL A 578 5.18 20.58 -10.46
CA VAL A 578 5.90 20.51 -11.73
C VAL A 578 5.50 19.25 -12.49
N ILE A 579 4.99 19.44 -13.70
CA ILE A 579 4.60 18.37 -14.63
C ILE A 579 5.56 18.37 -15.81
N PRO A 580 6.50 17.41 -15.90
CA PRO A 580 7.34 17.27 -17.07
C PRO A 580 6.55 16.68 -18.25
N PHE A 581 6.80 17.18 -19.46
CA PHE A 581 6.17 16.69 -20.68
C PHE A 581 7.10 16.82 -21.89
N ASP A 582 6.97 15.91 -22.85
CA ASP A 582 7.77 15.90 -24.08
C ASP A 582 6.97 16.57 -25.20
N TYR A 583 7.61 17.49 -25.94
CA TYR A 583 7.00 18.21 -27.06
C TYR A 583 7.91 18.16 -28.29
N SER A 584 7.60 17.25 -29.21
CA SER A 584 8.46 16.92 -30.35
C SER A 584 7.84 17.20 -31.73
N SER A 585 6.64 17.78 -31.80
CA SER A 585 5.95 17.99 -33.08
C SER A 585 6.44 19.25 -33.80
N ALA A 586 7.16 19.06 -34.91
CA ALA A 586 7.47 20.10 -35.90
C ALA A 586 6.27 20.47 -36.82
N ASN A 587 5.12 19.79 -36.66
CA ASN A 587 3.93 19.89 -37.52
C ASN A 587 2.70 20.50 -36.83
N GLY A 588 2.84 21.09 -35.63
CA GLY A 588 1.79 21.91 -35.03
C GLY A 588 1.81 23.27 -35.71
N THR A 589 1.27 23.36 -36.92
CA THR A 589 1.48 24.54 -37.75
C THR A 589 0.53 25.69 -37.37
N CYS A 590 -0.48 25.46 -36.52
CA CYS A 590 -1.57 26.42 -36.29
C CYS A 590 -2.02 27.08 -37.60
N SER A 591 -1.92 26.32 -38.71
CA SER A 591 -1.93 26.85 -40.07
C SER A 591 -3.33 26.86 -40.65
N VAL A 592 -4.28 26.27 -39.92
CA VAL A 592 -5.68 26.26 -40.30
C VAL A 592 -6.46 26.93 -39.19
N PRO A 593 -6.95 28.17 -39.40
CA PRO A 593 -7.88 28.80 -38.48
C PRO A 593 -9.06 27.85 -38.22
N GLY A 594 -9.23 27.42 -36.97
CA GLY A 594 -10.28 26.48 -36.57
C GLY A 594 -9.89 24.99 -36.56
N ALA A 595 -8.67 24.62 -36.97
CA ALA A 595 -8.09 23.32 -36.61
C ALA A 595 -7.40 23.41 -35.25
N LEU A 596 -7.54 22.34 -34.47
CA LEU A 596 -7.12 22.20 -33.09
C LEU A 596 -5.78 21.43 -33.06
N ASP A 597 -4.63 22.13 -33.09
CA ASP A 597 -3.27 21.54 -33.22
C ASP A 597 -2.14 22.10 -32.31
N GLY A 598 -2.45 22.65 -31.13
CA GLY A 598 -1.53 23.13 -30.07
C GLY A 598 -1.67 22.48 -28.67
N LEU A 599 -0.86 22.93 -27.72
CA LEU A 599 -0.78 22.41 -26.34
C LEU A 599 -1.84 23.00 -25.41
N GLU A 600 -2.42 22.17 -24.55
CA GLU A 600 -3.40 22.57 -23.53
C GLU A 600 -2.96 22.10 -22.14
N PHE A 601 -2.93 23.04 -21.18
CA PHE A 601 -2.69 22.74 -19.76
C PHE A 601 -4.03 22.69 -19.04
N VAL A 602 -4.30 21.58 -18.36
CA VAL A 602 -5.61 21.29 -17.79
C VAL A 602 -5.49 21.07 -16.29
N THR A 603 -6.28 21.82 -15.54
CA THR A 603 -6.55 21.57 -14.11
C THR A 603 -7.97 21.02 -13.98
N ASN A 604 -8.10 19.76 -13.57
CA ASN A 604 -9.39 19.08 -13.46
C ASN A 604 -9.97 19.26 -12.05
N TYR A 605 -10.90 20.21 -11.90
CA TYR A 605 -11.59 20.45 -10.65
C TYR A 605 -12.62 19.35 -10.37
N LEU A 606 -12.43 18.60 -9.28
CA LEU A 606 -13.26 17.44 -8.94
C LEU A 606 -14.53 17.77 -8.14
N GLY A 607 -14.72 19.01 -7.69
CA GLY A 607 -15.90 19.43 -6.91
C GLY A 607 -15.94 18.96 -5.45
N GLN A 608 -15.06 18.02 -5.05
CA GLN A 608 -15.06 17.43 -3.71
C GLN A 608 -14.49 18.37 -2.63
N ARG A 609 -13.51 19.18 -3.00
CA ARG A 609 -12.82 20.15 -2.14
C ARG A 609 -12.68 21.47 -2.87
N THR A 610 -12.48 22.55 -2.13
CA THR A 610 -12.21 23.85 -2.75
C THR A 610 -10.78 23.84 -3.28
N LEU A 611 -10.61 24.27 -4.52
CA LEU A 611 -9.32 24.35 -5.21
C LEU A 611 -9.17 25.75 -5.77
N SER A 612 -7.99 26.31 -5.66
CA SER A 612 -7.63 27.58 -6.29
C SER A 612 -6.38 27.39 -7.16
N LEU A 613 -6.40 27.93 -8.38
CA LEU A 613 -5.29 27.97 -9.33
C LEU A 613 -5.00 29.43 -9.65
N ASP A 614 -3.77 29.89 -9.43
CA ASP A 614 -3.41 31.27 -9.71
C ASP A 614 -2.45 31.46 -10.88
N CYS A 615 -1.57 30.49 -11.13
CA CYS A 615 -0.53 30.65 -12.13
C CYS A 615 -0.15 29.31 -12.77
N ILE A 616 0.14 29.36 -14.08
CA ILE A 616 0.78 28.28 -14.82
C ILE A 616 1.96 28.87 -15.59
N THR A 617 3.15 28.35 -15.32
CA THR A 617 4.37 28.79 -16.01
C THR A 617 5.03 27.61 -16.70
N VAL A 618 5.37 27.78 -17.98
CA VAL A 618 6.08 26.75 -18.75
C VAL A 618 7.55 27.12 -18.83
N PHE A 619 8.41 26.20 -18.41
CA PHE A 619 9.85 26.33 -18.48
C PHE A 619 10.45 25.34 -19.46
N GLU A 620 11.48 25.79 -20.16
CA GLU A 620 12.42 24.92 -20.83
C GLU A 620 13.18 24.02 -19.84
N PRO A 621 13.80 22.93 -20.32
CA PRO A 621 14.66 22.11 -19.49
C PRO A 621 15.85 22.92 -18.95
N ASN A 622 16.40 22.47 -17.81
CA ASN A 622 17.52 23.14 -17.16
C ASN A 622 18.73 23.22 -18.11
N LEU A 623 19.30 24.41 -18.22
CA LEU A 623 20.61 24.65 -18.80
C LEU A 623 21.68 24.59 -17.72
N SER A 624 22.89 24.23 -18.11
CA SER A 624 24.06 24.28 -17.24
C SER A 624 24.37 25.71 -16.83
N LEU A 625 24.78 25.88 -15.57
CA LEU A 625 25.19 27.18 -15.04
C LEU A 625 26.49 27.65 -15.68
N ALA A 626 26.53 28.92 -16.09
CA ALA A 626 27.71 29.62 -16.56
C ALA A 626 27.60 31.11 -16.15
N PRO A 627 28.73 31.81 -15.93
CA PRO A 627 28.70 33.24 -15.59
C PRO A 627 27.93 34.09 -16.61
N VAL A 628 27.96 33.67 -17.88
CA VAL A 628 27.12 34.20 -18.95
C VAL A 628 26.49 33.03 -19.70
N VAL A 629 25.16 33.03 -19.81
CA VAL A 629 24.37 32.10 -20.61
C VAL A 629 23.79 32.85 -21.80
N ASN A 630 24.16 32.46 -23.01
CA ASN A 630 23.58 33.00 -24.24
C ASN A 630 22.26 32.30 -24.52
N TYR A 631 21.17 32.81 -23.94
CA TYR A 631 19.85 32.24 -24.10
C TYR A 631 19.30 32.56 -25.49
N ILE A 632 18.94 31.53 -26.26
CA ILE A 632 18.32 31.69 -27.58
C ILE A 632 16.81 31.65 -27.40
N MET A 633 16.18 32.82 -27.49
CA MET A 633 14.72 32.94 -27.36
C MET A 633 14.03 32.66 -28.71
N PRO A 634 12.73 32.28 -28.69
CA PRO A 634 11.90 32.26 -29.88
C PRO A 634 11.96 33.59 -30.62
N ALA A 635 11.90 33.58 -31.95
CA ALA A 635 11.90 34.79 -32.77
C ALA A 635 10.62 35.61 -32.48
N GLN A 636 10.78 36.66 -31.69
CA GLN A 636 9.75 37.59 -31.24
C GLN A 636 10.36 38.99 -31.16
N GLU A 637 9.54 39.99 -31.45
CA GLU A 637 9.92 41.41 -31.41
C GLU A 637 9.15 42.15 -30.32
N GLY A 638 9.69 43.30 -29.92
CA GLY A 638 9.13 44.16 -28.88
C GLY A 638 9.67 43.84 -27.49
N GLU A 639 8.90 44.24 -26.49
CA GLU A 639 9.20 44.00 -25.07
C GLU A 639 8.78 42.58 -24.67
N ILE A 640 9.72 41.85 -24.08
CA ILE A 640 9.60 40.43 -23.79
C ILE A 640 9.94 40.20 -22.33
N SER A 641 9.01 39.56 -21.62
CA SER A 641 9.16 39.17 -20.23
C SER A 641 9.87 37.81 -20.14
N LEU A 642 11.10 37.84 -19.62
CA LEU A 642 11.88 36.66 -19.31
C LEU A 642 11.79 36.34 -17.82
N ILE A 643 11.34 35.13 -17.50
CA ILE A 643 11.39 34.57 -16.15
C ILE A 643 12.58 33.61 -16.11
N ILE A 644 13.52 33.91 -15.23
CA ILE A 644 14.77 33.18 -15.09
C ILE A 644 14.78 32.58 -13.69
N ARG A 645 14.98 31.26 -13.59
CA ARG A 645 15.06 30.58 -12.30
C ARG A 645 16.41 29.90 -12.13
N LEU A 646 17.11 30.24 -11.05
CA LEU A 646 18.16 29.39 -10.51
C LEU A 646 17.48 28.25 -9.76
N VAL A 647 17.92 27.01 -9.99
CA VAL A 647 17.31 25.81 -9.38
C VAL A 647 18.35 24.95 -8.69
N ASP A 648 17.98 24.39 -7.54
CA ASP A 648 18.79 23.38 -6.85
C ASP A 648 18.39 21.94 -7.23
N ALA A 649 19.00 20.95 -6.58
CA ALA A 649 18.75 19.54 -6.83
C ALA A 649 17.38 19.03 -6.30
N ALA A 650 16.80 19.65 -5.27
CA ALA A 650 15.44 19.35 -4.80
C ALA A 650 14.38 20.01 -5.69
N GLY A 651 14.78 20.99 -6.50
CA GLY A 651 13.98 21.78 -7.39
C GLY A 651 13.55 23.13 -6.81
N ASN A 652 14.00 23.54 -5.60
CA ASN A 652 13.72 24.89 -5.10
C ASN A 652 14.36 25.90 -6.02
N TYR A 653 13.81 27.12 -6.01
CA TYR A 653 14.19 28.11 -7.00
C TYR A 653 14.14 29.54 -6.48
N ALA A 654 15.10 30.35 -6.93
CA ALA A 654 15.01 31.79 -6.92
C ALA A 654 14.56 32.26 -8.31
N GLU A 655 13.48 33.05 -8.36
CA GLU A 655 12.89 33.56 -9.59
C GLU A 655 13.27 35.03 -9.81
N PHE A 656 13.64 35.36 -11.05
CA PHE A 656 13.99 36.70 -11.48
C PHE A 656 13.21 37.07 -12.74
N LEU A 657 12.42 38.13 -12.67
CA LEU A 657 11.72 38.70 -13.82
C LEU A 657 12.60 39.77 -14.49
N ARG A 658 12.81 39.65 -15.80
CA ARG A 658 13.56 40.62 -16.61
C ARG A 658 12.76 41.01 -17.83
N GLN A 659 12.83 42.28 -18.20
CA GLN A 659 12.34 42.76 -19.48
C GLN A 659 13.52 42.88 -20.44
N VAL A 660 13.35 42.37 -21.66
CA VAL A 660 14.27 42.58 -22.77
C VAL A 660 13.51 43.13 -23.96
N THR A 661 14.13 44.03 -24.70
CA THR A 661 13.56 44.61 -25.91
C THR A 661 14.31 44.07 -27.12
N VAL A 662 13.59 43.42 -28.03
CA VAL A 662 14.17 42.74 -29.19
C VAL A 662 13.57 43.30 -30.45
N ASP A 663 14.40 43.53 -31.44
CA ASP A 663 14.02 43.89 -32.79
C ASP A 663 14.85 42.98 -33.69
N LEU A 664 14.23 42.29 -34.64
CA LEU A 664 14.91 41.32 -35.51
C LEU A 664 14.91 41.77 -36.97
N PHE A 665 14.17 42.82 -37.31
CA PHE A 665 14.01 43.26 -38.67
C PHE A 665 14.66 44.63 -38.90
N PRO A 666 15.20 44.85 -40.10
CA PRO A 666 15.70 46.17 -40.46
C PRO A 666 14.55 47.16 -40.69
N PRO A 667 14.84 48.48 -40.61
CA PRO A 667 13.86 49.50 -40.96
C PRO A 667 13.37 49.32 -42.40
N THR A 668 12.12 49.67 -42.66
CA THR A 668 11.60 49.73 -44.03
C THR A 668 11.93 51.07 -44.67
N ILE A 669 12.51 51.07 -45.87
CA ILE A 669 12.76 52.30 -46.64
C ILE A 669 12.16 52.17 -48.05
N ALA A 670 11.17 53.00 -48.36
CA ALA A 670 10.46 53.05 -49.63
C ALA A 670 10.90 54.28 -50.45
N GLN A 671 11.46 54.05 -51.65
CA GLN A 671 11.85 55.13 -52.56
C GLN A 671 10.62 55.88 -53.10
N LEU A 672 10.61 57.20 -53.00
CA LEU A 672 9.60 58.12 -53.54
C LEU A 672 10.18 58.94 -54.72
N GLY A 673 10.41 58.29 -55.86
CA GLY A 673 10.99 58.95 -57.04
C GLY A 673 12.53 59.05 -56.99
N ALA A 674 13.11 59.99 -57.72
CA ALA A 674 14.56 60.08 -57.93
C ALA A 674 15.34 60.57 -56.69
N ASP A 675 14.70 61.39 -55.85
CA ASP A 675 15.40 62.19 -54.85
C ASP A 675 14.71 62.19 -53.47
N ALA A 676 13.79 61.27 -53.19
CA ALA A 676 13.15 61.16 -51.88
C ALA A 676 12.86 59.70 -51.49
N ALA A 677 12.70 59.45 -50.18
CA ALA A 677 12.25 58.18 -49.63
C ALA A 677 11.46 58.36 -48.33
N LEU A 678 10.68 57.35 -47.94
CA LEU A 678 10.08 57.20 -46.61
C LEU A 678 10.80 56.09 -45.86
N ALA A 679 11.30 56.40 -44.67
CA ALA A 679 11.87 55.42 -43.77
C ALA A 679 10.96 55.24 -42.56
N ARG A 680 10.83 54.00 -42.07
CA ARG A 680 10.09 53.69 -40.87
C ARG A 680 10.63 52.41 -40.23
N ASP A 681 10.72 52.41 -38.90
CA ASP A 681 10.81 51.19 -38.12
C ASP A 681 9.71 51.20 -37.06
N THR A 682 9.01 50.08 -36.85
CA THR A 682 7.85 50.04 -35.94
C THR A 682 8.17 49.54 -34.55
N VAL A 683 9.36 48.99 -34.34
CA VAL A 683 9.73 48.27 -33.12
C VAL A 683 10.74 49.10 -32.33
N SER A 684 11.99 49.16 -32.78
CA SER A 684 13.02 49.95 -32.12
C SER A 684 13.05 51.42 -32.56
N GLY A 685 12.39 51.73 -33.67
CA GLY A 685 12.35 53.07 -34.24
C GLY A 685 13.67 53.46 -34.92
N LEU A 686 13.64 54.54 -35.69
CA LEU A 686 14.81 54.97 -36.46
C LEU A 686 15.88 55.63 -35.58
N ASP A 687 17.15 55.32 -35.85
CA ASP A 687 18.29 56.02 -35.27
C ASP A 687 18.55 57.33 -36.03
N ALA A 688 18.20 58.45 -35.40
CA ALA A 688 18.31 59.78 -35.99
C ALA A 688 19.77 60.20 -36.27
N SER A 689 20.75 59.52 -35.65
CA SER A 689 22.18 59.78 -35.85
C SER A 689 22.80 58.96 -36.99
N ARG A 690 22.06 57.98 -37.53
CA ARG A 690 22.56 56.96 -38.46
C ARG A 690 21.71 56.88 -39.72
N VAL A 691 21.70 57.99 -40.45
CA VAL A 691 21.10 58.09 -41.79
C VAL A 691 22.20 58.49 -42.78
N TRP A 692 22.16 57.92 -43.97
CA TRP A 692 23.13 58.14 -45.05
C TRP A 692 22.44 58.25 -46.41
N TRP A 693 23.17 58.83 -47.36
CA TRP A 693 22.78 58.91 -48.76
C TRP A 693 23.96 58.64 -49.68
N ALA A 694 23.67 58.24 -50.91
CA ALA A 694 24.62 58.19 -52.01
C ALA A 694 23.93 58.63 -53.29
N ASP A 695 24.68 59.22 -54.21
CA ASP A 695 24.17 59.71 -55.48
C ASP A 695 24.83 59.03 -56.69
N SER A 696 24.12 59.10 -57.81
CA SER A 696 24.54 58.57 -59.11
C SER A 696 24.34 59.63 -60.19
N THR A 697 25.28 59.67 -61.15
CA THR A 697 25.21 60.50 -62.36
C THR A 697 24.88 59.69 -63.61
N ASP A 698 24.72 58.37 -63.49
CA ASP A 698 24.58 57.41 -64.59
C ASP A 698 23.31 56.55 -64.50
N GLY A 699 22.26 57.03 -63.80
CA GLY A 699 20.98 56.32 -63.71
C GLY A 699 20.99 55.16 -62.72
N GLY A 700 21.87 55.20 -61.72
CA GLY A 700 22.00 54.20 -60.67
C GLY A 700 22.89 53.01 -61.01
N GLU A 701 23.67 53.07 -62.10
CA GLU A 701 24.65 52.03 -62.46
C GLU A 701 25.85 52.06 -61.50
N THR A 702 26.38 53.26 -61.21
CA THR A 702 27.42 53.47 -60.20
C THR A 702 26.98 54.49 -59.16
N TRP A 703 27.48 54.32 -57.95
CA TRP A 703 27.09 55.13 -56.79
C TRP A 703 28.32 55.68 -56.08
N SER A 704 28.19 56.91 -55.56
CA SER A 704 29.18 57.46 -54.65
C SER A 704 29.34 56.59 -53.39
N THR A 705 30.40 56.87 -52.62
CA THR A 705 30.45 56.39 -51.23
C THR A 705 29.27 56.92 -50.43
N TRP A 706 28.84 56.17 -49.41
CA TRP A 706 27.80 56.60 -48.49
C TRP A 706 28.27 57.83 -47.69
N LYS A 707 27.45 58.87 -47.69
CA LYS A 707 27.69 60.13 -46.98
C LYS A 707 26.67 60.26 -45.85
N PRO A 708 27.04 60.71 -44.64
CA PRO A 708 26.06 61.01 -43.59
C PRO A 708 24.99 61.98 -44.10
N TYR A 709 23.73 61.69 -43.76
CA TYR A 709 22.57 62.51 -44.09
C TYR A 709 21.92 63.01 -42.81
N SER A 710 21.62 64.30 -42.75
CA SER A 710 20.84 64.89 -41.67
C SER A 710 19.57 65.49 -42.28
N PRO A 711 18.48 64.70 -42.40
CA PRO A 711 17.19 65.21 -42.85
C PRO A 711 16.62 66.22 -41.84
N ALA A 712 15.41 66.73 -42.08
CA ALA A 712 14.67 67.49 -41.08
C ALA A 712 14.68 66.74 -39.73
N PRO A 713 14.98 67.40 -38.60
CA PRO A 713 15.15 66.71 -37.32
C PRO A 713 13.92 65.91 -36.95
N PHE A 714 14.12 64.64 -36.58
CA PHE A 714 13.10 63.78 -36.01
C PHE A 714 13.61 63.19 -34.68
N SER A 715 12.69 62.76 -33.81
CA SER A 715 13.05 62.18 -32.52
C SER A 715 13.75 60.84 -32.70
N ASN A 716 14.87 60.65 -32.00
CA ASN A 716 15.57 59.37 -31.97
C ASN A 716 14.66 58.26 -31.43
N GLY A 717 14.60 57.12 -32.11
CA GLY A 717 13.65 56.03 -31.79
C GLY A 717 12.20 56.31 -32.22
N THR A 718 11.98 57.22 -33.18
CA THR A 718 10.63 57.44 -33.73
C THR A 718 10.13 56.20 -34.47
N THR A 719 8.89 55.81 -34.19
CA THR A 719 8.19 54.74 -34.93
C THR A 719 7.24 55.26 -36.02
N GLU A 720 7.13 56.59 -36.12
CA GLU A 720 6.43 57.29 -37.19
C GLU A 720 7.26 57.31 -38.49
N GLU A 721 6.58 57.45 -39.63
CA GLU A 721 7.25 57.59 -40.93
C GLU A 721 8.06 58.89 -41.00
N VAL A 722 9.32 58.77 -41.43
CA VAL A 722 10.23 59.88 -41.65
C VAL A 722 10.48 60.05 -43.15
N LYS A 723 10.19 61.26 -43.66
CA LYS A 723 10.50 61.62 -45.05
C LYS A 723 11.96 62.04 -45.18
N LEU A 724 12.71 61.28 -45.98
CA LEU A 724 14.07 61.61 -46.41
C LEU A 724 13.98 62.39 -47.72
N GLY A 725 14.34 63.67 -47.69
CA GLY A 725 14.30 64.57 -48.85
C GLY A 725 15.64 64.66 -49.58
N PRO A 726 15.71 65.44 -50.67
CA PRO A 726 16.93 65.58 -51.46
C PRO A 726 18.08 66.16 -50.62
N PRO A 727 19.25 65.51 -50.58
CA PRO A 727 20.45 66.07 -49.97
C PRO A 727 20.96 67.28 -50.76
N ASN A 728 21.47 68.30 -50.07
CA ASN A 728 22.03 69.48 -50.72
C ASN A 728 23.22 69.12 -51.62
N GLY A 729 23.12 69.44 -52.91
CA GLY A 729 24.19 69.19 -53.89
C GLY A 729 24.26 67.76 -54.42
N ALA A 730 23.21 66.94 -54.21
CA ALA A 730 23.11 65.61 -54.80
C ALA A 730 22.91 65.65 -56.33
N ALA A 731 23.41 64.62 -57.02
CA ALA A 731 23.08 64.37 -58.42
C ALA A 731 21.60 63.95 -58.62
N ALA A 732 21.21 63.67 -59.87
CA ALA A 732 19.81 63.44 -60.25
C ALA A 732 19.17 62.22 -59.58
N ASP A 733 19.94 61.17 -59.30
CA ASP A 733 19.47 59.94 -58.65
C ASP A 733 20.12 59.76 -57.28
N VAL A 734 19.28 59.59 -56.24
CA VAL A 734 19.70 59.43 -54.84
C VAL A 734 19.16 58.13 -54.29
N ARG A 735 20.00 57.42 -53.54
CA ARG A 735 19.59 56.33 -52.68
C ARG A 735 19.87 56.65 -51.22
N TYR A 736 19.07 56.06 -50.35
CA TYR A 736 19.07 56.31 -48.92
C TYR A 736 19.43 55.05 -48.15
N MET A 737 20.05 55.21 -46.99
CA MET A 737 20.31 54.15 -46.03
C MET A 737 20.01 54.68 -44.64
N ALA A 738 19.33 53.90 -43.82
CA ALA A 738 19.01 54.26 -42.44
C ALA A 738 19.17 53.04 -41.55
N SER A 739 19.53 53.29 -40.28
CA SER A 739 19.49 52.26 -39.25
C SER A 739 18.38 52.48 -38.24
N ASP A 740 18.01 51.41 -37.56
CA ASP A 740 17.18 51.43 -36.37
C ASP A 740 18.05 51.49 -35.09
N LEU A 741 17.41 51.52 -33.91
CA LEU A 741 18.12 51.50 -32.62
C LEU A 741 18.66 50.12 -32.22
N ALA A 742 18.20 49.05 -32.86
CA ALA A 742 18.74 47.70 -32.69
C ALA A 742 20.02 47.44 -33.51
N GLY A 743 20.36 48.38 -34.40
CA GLY A 743 21.57 48.40 -35.20
C GLY A 743 21.43 47.77 -36.58
N HIS A 744 20.23 47.36 -37.01
CA HIS A 744 20.02 46.91 -38.37
C HIS A 744 20.01 48.08 -39.34
N VAL A 745 20.27 47.78 -40.60
CA VAL A 745 20.39 48.79 -41.66
C VAL A 745 19.60 48.34 -42.86
N ALA A 746 18.82 49.25 -43.45
CA ALA A 746 18.22 49.09 -44.76
C ALA A 746 18.64 50.21 -45.70
N PHE A 747 18.56 49.95 -47.01
CA PHE A 747 18.85 50.94 -48.02
C PHE A 747 17.94 50.80 -49.24
N THR A 748 17.67 51.92 -49.92
CA THR A 748 16.97 51.91 -51.20
C THR A 748 17.92 51.53 -52.32
N ARG A 749 17.40 50.88 -53.38
CA ARG A 749 18.22 50.52 -54.55
C ARG A 749 18.51 51.72 -55.48
N GLY A 750 17.92 52.88 -55.21
CA GLY A 750 17.88 54.01 -56.16
C GLY A 750 16.99 53.70 -57.38
N VAL A 751 16.67 54.72 -58.18
CA VAL A 751 15.83 54.51 -59.38
C VAL A 751 16.70 54.02 -60.53
N ASN A 752 16.26 52.94 -61.21
CA ASN A 752 16.73 52.60 -62.55
C ASN A 752 15.50 52.71 -63.46
N THR A 753 15.23 53.90 -63.99
CA THR A 753 14.10 54.12 -64.90
C THR A 753 14.44 53.56 -66.28
N ASN A 754 14.19 52.26 -66.49
CA ASN A 754 13.81 51.74 -67.81
C ASN A 754 13.28 50.31 -67.70
N LEU A 755 11.97 50.17 -67.42
CA LEU A 755 11.10 49.17 -68.06
C LEU A 755 9.63 49.64 -67.87
N PRO A 756 8.85 49.85 -68.95
CA PRO A 756 7.43 50.17 -68.83
C PRO A 756 6.65 48.96 -68.31
N LEU A 757 5.88 49.18 -67.26
CA LEU A 757 4.94 48.21 -66.71
C LEU A 757 3.81 47.98 -67.73
N VAL A 758 3.78 46.82 -68.39
CA VAL A 758 2.60 46.36 -69.13
C VAL A 758 1.77 45.51 -68.17
N LEU A 759 0.70 46.08 -67.64
CA LEU A 759 -0.37 45.34 -66.96
C LEU A 759 -1.14 44.52 -68.01
N ARG A 760 -1.00 43.20 -68.01
CA ARG A 760 -2.04 42.30 -68.53
C ARG A 760 -2.91 41.86 -67.35
N GLN A 761 -4.18 42.26 -67.37
CA GLN A 761 -5.22 41.54 -66.64
C GLN A 761 -5.34 40.13 -67.25
N CYS A 762 -5.24 39.11 -66.41
CA CYS A 762 -5.79 37.78 -66.63
C CYS A 762 -6.66 37.44 -65.42
#